data_AF-A0A850DC31-F1
#
_entry.id   AF-A0A850DC31-F1
#
_cell.length_a   1.000
_cell.length_b   1.000
_cell.length_c   1.000
_cell.angle_alpha   90.00
_cell.angle_beta   90.00
_cell.angle_gamma   90.00
#
_symmetry.space_group_name_H-M   'P 1'
#
loop_
_entity.id
_entity.type
_entity.pdbx_description
1 polymer ?
#
loop_
_entity_poly.entity_id
_entity_poly.type
_entity_poly.pdbx_seq_one_letter_code
_entity_poly.pdbx_strand_id
1 'polypeptide(L)'
;MPIWTLTRSPQAEWEAHRVTIYDSAASGGGLAGQRHSGREPVLDRILAGEPYALAFGGQGAPWLVELTQICRDGALEGELAALLAPVASQLLVVRPSGFDPNGWMAADADDVDDPAGPGVPTDAVLRSAAVSLPGVLLSQLAALRVLEMAGLEAGSTPPVALVGHSQGLLAATAGALRVAGEGGFESDAQLLALAQLIGAAAGLTARRRGLLAAGDRAPMVAVSHVDPAHLREIVAEVAASVSDPLAVPVVSIRNGRRRAVLSGPPAQLARVKQRCAQISAEQTAQREAKRRGGAVFAPVFEELLVEVGFHHPALGDAVELVAQWAELSGLDVALARRLADEILVQPVDWPAIVDGVAAEGAAWVLDLGPGDLLSRVTAPVLRGSGVGIVAAATQEGQRRLLTPGAAPEIPRAWAEFAPKPVTLPNGRVVTETAFTRLTGRSPILLAGMTPTTVDAKIVAAAANAGHWAELAGGGQVTEQIFADRVAELKTLLEPGRAVQFNSLFLDPYLWSLQLGGKKLVQRARAAGAPLDGVIVTAGIPELDKAVALIEELTEVGIEHIAFKPGTVAQIREVVRIAHAVEDRAIIMHVEGGRAGGHHSWEDLDDLLLETYAELRMHSNVVVCVGGGIGTPERAAEYLTGTWSTRYGYPAMPLDGVLVGTAAMATLEATTTADVKQLLVDTPGTPDWVAAGSAEGGMASGRSQLGADIHEIDNTASRTGRLLDEVAGDAKAVAARRAEIVAALNGTAKPYFGDVAEMTYAQWLRRYLELAVGTPAPAAFDTGSDVAEAIAESVRSPWLDGTWRDRFAEMLQRTESRLHPADSGDIPTLFADQDLLERGADAIEILVAAYPDAETVQLHPADVSFFTALCKTPGKPVNFVPVIDADVRRWWRSDSLWQAHDPRYSADQVCVIPGTVAVAGITRADEPVGELLDRFEQAATDALLQSGSIAHPVPARRYAEIGDESATDVGALGIALASPDVDWAGRIAPNPVHRLGTPEQWTHTSVGGLVHPETGATLTETDSGQAELAVAVAPGA
;
A
#
# COMPACT_ATOMS: atom_id res chain seq x y z
N MET A 1 -23.72 -0.62 26.90
CA MET A 1 -24.65 0.35 26.28
C MET A 1 -24.89 1.47 27.30
N PRO A 2 -24.20 2.62 27.22
CA PRO A 2 -24.50 3.73 28.13
C PRO A 2 -25.65 4.59 27.57
N ILE A 3 -26.56 5.00 28.44
CA ILE A 3 -27.70 5.89 28.16
C ILE A 3 -27.41 7.22 28.84
N TRP A 4 -27.51 8.36 28.16
CA TRP A 4 -27.37 9.66 28.83
C TRP A 4 -28.69 10.11 29.45
N THR A 5 -28.61 10.75 30.62
CA THR A 5 -29.75 11.41 31.25
C THR A 5 -29.39 12.86 31.50
N LEU A 6 -30.18 13.80 30.97
CA LEU A 6 -30.01 15.23 31.19
C LEU A 6 -31.00 15.67 32.27
N THR A 7 -30.54 15.86 33.52
CA THR A 7 -31.40 16.31 34.62
C THR A 7 -31.11 17.77 34.99
N ARG A 8 -32.17 18.59 34.93
CA ARG A 8 -32.26 19.86 35.66
C ARG A 8 -33.41 19.72 36.65
N SER A 9 -33.21 20.09 37.92
CA SER A 9 -34.28 20.03 38.94
C SER A 9 -34.45 21.39 39.62
N PRO A 10 -35.68 21.84 39.99
CA PRO A 10 -37.02 21.39 39.60
C PRO A 10 -37.94 22.51 39.08
N GLN A 11 -38.55 22.32 37.90
CA GLN A 11 -39.99 22.51 37.59
C GLN A 11 -40.20 22.52 36.07
N ALA A 12 -40.53 21.35 35.52
CA ALA A 12 -41.38 21.09 34.35
C ALA A 12 -41.00 19.71 33.79
N GLU A 13 -42.00 18.84 33.63
CA GLU A 13 -41.87 17.52 33.04
C GLU A 13 -41.35 17.61 31.59
N TRP A 14 -40.29 16.87 31.29
CA TRP A 14 -39.83 16.56 29.94
C TRP A 14 -39.63 15.04 29.88
N GLU A 15 -40.21 14.40 28.86
CA GLU A 15 -40.08 12.97 28.61
C GLU A 15 -38.62 12.59 28.35
N ALA A 16 -38.16 11.52 28.99
CA ALA A 16 -36.82 11.00 28.87
C ALA A 16 -36.49 10.63 27.41
N HIS A 17 -35.50 11.29 26.83
CA HIS A 17 -34.92 10.87 25.55
C HIS A 17 -33.66 10.06 25.82
N ARG A 18 -33.69 8.78 25.42
CA ARG A 18 -32.53 7.89 25.43
C ARG A 18 -31.49 8.42 24.46
N VAL A 19 -30.39 8.96 24.97
CA VAL A 19 -29.18 9.17 24.16
C VAL A 19 -28.39 7.88 24.25
N THR A 20 -28.06 7.26 23.12
CA THR A 20 -27.32 6.00 23.09
C THR A 20 -25.97 6.25 22.41
N ILE A 21 -24.86 5.99 23.12
CA ILE A 21 -23.53 6.05 22.51
C ILE A 21 -23.27 4.72 21.83
N TYR A 22 -23.11 4.75 20.51
CA TYR A 22 -22.47 3.68 19.75
C TYR A 22 -21.44 4.24 18.78
N ASP A 23 -20.44 3.39 18.59
CA ASP A 23 -19.25 3.50 17.77
C ASP A 23 -19.40 4.31 16.47
N SER A 24 -18.83 5.51 16.51
CA SER A 24 -18.15 6.17 15.39
C SER A 24 -17.17 7.15 16.02
N ALA A 25 -15.95 7.19 15.50
CA ALA A 25 -14.77 6.87 16.29
C ALA A 25 -13.51 7.37 15.55
N ALA A 26 -12.92 8.55 15.80
CA ALA A 26 -11.54 8.93 15.51
C ALA A 26 -11.04 10.00 16.52
N SER A 27 -9.72 10.02 16.71
CA SER A 27 -8.88 11.11 17.23
C SER A 27 -7.46 10.57 17.18
N GLY A 28 -6.59 11.31 16.50
CA GLY A 28 -5.17 11.03 16.44
C GLY A 28 -4.55 11.17 17.82
N GLY A 29 -4.06 10.05 18.35
CA GLY A 29 -3.02 10.05 19.38
C GLY A 29 -1.70 9.79 18.67
N GLY A 30 -0.89 10.83 18.54
CA GLY A 30 0.51 10.70 18.15
C GLY A 30 1.19 9.74 19.11
N LEU A 31 1.63 8.60 18.57
CA LEU A 31 2.56 7.68 19.21
C LEU A 31 3.95 8.32 19.24
N ALA A 32 4.09 9.41 19.99
CA ALA A 32 5.37 9.81 20.54
C ALA A 32 5.47 9.18 21.92
N GLY A 33 5.69 7.85 21.95
CA GLY A 33 6.43 7.24 23.03
C GLY A 33 7.83 7.83 23.00
N GLN A 34 8.00 9.08 23.44
CA GLN A 34 9.30 9.61 23.77
C GLN A 34 9.82 8.77 24.91
N ARG A 35 10.57 7.71 24.58
CA ARG A 35 11.68 7.31 25.42
C ARG A 35 12.47 8.59 25.64
N HIS A 36 12.36 9.16 26.84
CA HIS A 36 13.26 10.19 27.34
C HIS A 36 14.69 9.62 27.53
N SER A 37 15.20 8.85 26.56
CA SER A 37 16.58 8.34 26.52
C SER A 37 17.51 9.26 25.73
N GLY A 38 17.00 10.33 25.10
CA GLY A 38 17.79 11.28 24.32
C GLY A 38 18.75 12.15 25.13
N ARG A 39 18.77 12.06 26.47
CA ARG A 39 19.73 12.81 27.31
C ARG A 39 21.01 12.04 27.62
N GLU A 40 21.02 10.72 27.47
CA GLU A 40 22.20 9.90 27.77
C GLU A 40 22.87 9.45 26.46
N PRO A 41 24.21 9.48 26.38
CA PRO A 41 24.97 8.89 25.28
C PRO A 41 24.59 7.43 25.05
N VAL A 42 24.62 6.97 23.79
CA VAL A 42 24.37 5.55 23.46
C VAL A 42 25.36 4.64 24.19
N LEU A 43 26.62 5.05 24.30
CA LEU A 43 27.65 4.31 25.02
C LEU A 43 27.26 4.06 26.48
N ASP A 44 26.79 5.08 27.20
CA ASP A 44 26.45 4.96 28.62
C ASP A 44 25.27 3.99 28.82
N ARG A 45 24.31 3.98 27.89
CA ARG A 45 23.20 3.02 27.92
C ARG A 45 23.66 1.59 27.66
N ILE A 46 24.62 1.39 26.75
CA ILE A 46 25.25 0.07 26.53
C ILE A 46 25.97 -0.39 27.80
N LEU A 47 26.77 0.49 28.43
CA LEU A 47 27.46 0.20 29.69
C LEU A 47 26.47 -0.06 30.85
N ALA A 48 25.28 0.53 30.80
CA ALA A 48 24.17 0.25 31.72
C ALA A 48 23.41 -1.06 31.43
N GLY A 49 23.76 -1.79 30.35
CA GLY A 49 23.23 -3.10 30.03
C GLY A 49 22.32 -3.17 28.79
N GLU A 50 22.24 -2.11 27.98
CA GLU A 50 21.53 -2.18 26.69
C GLU A 50 22.29 -3.13 25.72
N PRO A 51 21.64 -4.18 25.18
CA PRO A 51 22.31 -5.19 24.36
C PRO A 51 22.80 -4.60 23.04
N TYR A 52 24.03 -4.95 22.64
CA TYR A 52 24.66 -4.46 21.42
C TYR A 52 25.44 -5.56 20.70
N ALA A 53 25.67 -5.36 19.41
CA ALA A 53 26.49 -6.21 18.57
C ALA A 53 27.64 -5.42 17.94
N LEU A 54 28.77 -6.07 17.70
CA LEU A 54 29.86 -5.51 16.89
C LEU A 54 29.82 -6.11 15.50
N ALA A 55 29.87 -5.23 14.50
CA ALA A 55 29.92 -5.61 13.09
C ALA A 55 31.20 -5.08 12.45
N PHE A 56 31.87 -5.92 11.68
CA PHE A 56 33.15 -5.60 11.06
C PHE A 56 33.07 -5.61 9.52
N GLY A 57 33.42 -4.48 8.89
CA GLY A 57 33.34 -4.27 7.44
C GLY A 57 34.27 -5.11 6.57
N GLY A 58 33.92 -5.24 5.28
CA GLY A 58 34.66 -5.99 4.28
C GLY A 58 35.70 -5.17 3.50
N GLN A 59 36.09 -5.69 2.33
CA GLN A 59 36.97 -5.01 1.36
C GLN A 59 36.26 -3.87 0.61
N GLY A 60 37.04 -2.94 0.04
CA GLY A 60 36.54 -1.90 -0.88
C GLY A 60 36.34 -0.51 -0.26
N ALA A 61 36.60 -0.34 1.04
CA ALA A 61 36.64 0.97 1.70
C ALA A 61 38.06 1.58 1.67
N PRO A 62 38.20 2.93 1.67
CA PRO A 62 39.48 3.63 1.64
C PRO A 62 40.19 3.57 3.02
N TRP A 63 40.72 2.39 3.35
CA TRP A 63 41.19 2.07 4.70
C TRP A 63 42.33 2.94 5.22
N LEU A 64 43.24 3.43 4.38
CA LEU A 64 44.41 4.20 4.84
C LEU A 64 43.99 5.57 5.39
N VAL A 65 43.04 6.24 4.75
CA VAL A 65 42.52 7.54 5.20
C VAL A 65 41.79 7.38 6.53
N GLU A 66 40.94 6.36 6.63
CA GLU A 66 40.19 6.06 7.86
C GLU A 66 41.13 5.66 9.01
N LEU A 67 42.14 4.82 8.74
CA LEU A 67 43.17 4.46 9.72
C LEU A 67 43.93 5.71 10.20
N THR A 68 44.33 6.59 9.29
CA THR A 68 45.03 7.84 9.61
C THR A 68 44.20 8.68 10.57
N GLN A 69 42.90 8.81 10.31
CA GLN A 69 41.99 9.57 11.14
C GLN A 69 41.78 8.92 12.52
N ILE A 70 41.48 7.62 12.57
CA ILE A 70 41.32 6.86 13.82
C ILE A 70 42.59 6.94 14.68
N CYS A 71 43.76 6.81 14.07
CA CYS A 71 45.04 6.89 14.78
C CYS A 71 45.30 8.28 15.35
N ARG A 72 45.05 9.35 14.58
CA ARG A 72 45.21 10.73 15.05
C ARG A 72 44.25 11.05 16.20
N ASP A 73 42.99 10.63 16.09
CA ASP A 73 41.96 10.91 17.09
C ASP A 73 42.18 10.08 18.38
N GLY A 74 42.69 8.86 18.25
CA GLY A 74 42.97 7.94 19.37
C GLY A 74 44.40 7.98 19.92
N ALA A 75 45.32 8.74 19.32
CA ALA A 75 46.76 8.75 19.63
C ALA A 75 47.40 7.33 19.65
N LEU A 76 47.12 6.53 18.62
CA LEU A 76 47.46 5.10 18.56
C LEU A 76 48.79 4.79 17.85
N GLU A 77 49.59 5.77 17.44
CA GLU A 77 50.78 5.55 16.59
C GLU A 77 51.81 4.61 17.25
N GLY A 78 52.01 4.76 18.57
CA GLY A 78 52.92 3.90 19.33
C GLY A 78 52.41 2.46 19.45
N GLU A 79 51.10 2.28 19.66
CA GLU A 79 50.48 0.95 19.73
C GLU A 79 50.52 0.25 18.36
N LEU A 80 50.24 0.98 17.27
CA LEU A 80 50.27 0.46 15.91
C LEU A 80 51.68 0.01 15.50
N ALA A 81 52.69 0.83 15.78
CA ALA A 81 54.09 0.50 15.52
C ALA A 81 54.52 -0.75 16.29
N ALA A 82 54.11 -0.86 17.54
CA ALA A 82 54.40 -2.02 18.35
C ALA A 82 53.68 -3.26 17.79
N LEU A 83 52.42 -3.15 17.32
CA LEU A 83 51.61 -4.27 16.83
C LEU A 83 52.22 -4.89 15.57
N LEU A 84 52.79 -4.04 14.71
CA LEU A 84 53.44 -4.44 13.47
C LEU A 84 54.85 -5.02 13.67
N ALA A 85 55.56 -4.60 14.72
CA ALA A 85 56.97 -4.97 14.93
C ALA A 85 57.23 -6.49 14.99
N PRO A 86 56.43 -7.32 15.69
CA PRO A 86 56.63 -8.77 15.73
C PRO A 86 56.48 -9.47 14.38
N VAL A 87 55.66 -8.90 13.48
CA VAL A 87 55.27 -9.53 12.20
C VAL A 87 55.90 -8.85 10.99
N ALA A 88 56.65 -7.76 11.17
CA ALA A 88 57.24 -6.97 10.09
C ALA A 88 58.05 -7.81 9.08
N SER A 89 58.80 -8.81 9.55
CA SER A 89 59.58 -9.72 8.69
C SER A 89 58.68 -10.62 7.83
N GLN A 90 57.61 -11.18 8.41
CA GLN A 90 56.61 -12.01 7.72
C GLN A 90 55.81 -11.18 6.71
N LEU A 91 55.52 -9.92 7.05
CA LEU A 91 54.84 -8.96 6.19
C LEU A 91 55.68 -8.58 4.95
N LEU A 92 57.00 -8.76 4.95
CA LEU A 92 57.89 -8.45 3.81
C LEU A 92 58.05 -9.58 2.78
N VAL A 93 57.78 -10.85 3.15
CA VAL A 93 58.17 -12.04 2.35
C VAL A 93 57.48 -12.13 0.98
N VAL A 94 56.34 -11.45 0.79
CA VAL A 94 55.46 -11.70 -0.37
C VAL A 94 55.15 -10.45 -1.22
N ARG A 95 55.93 -9.35 -1.11
CA ARG A 95 55.58 -8.05 -1.75
C ARG A 95 56.73 -7.37 -2.52
N PRO A 96 56.47 -6.79 -3.71
CA PRO A 96 57.40 -5.86 -4.37
C PRO A 96 57.44 -4.45 -3.75
N SER A 97 56.34 -3.99 -3.13
CA SER A 97 56.13 -2.58 -2.75
C SER A 97 56.18 -2.29 -1.23
N GLY A 98 56.42 -3.30 -0.38
CA GLY A 98 56.41 -3.16 1.08
C GLY A 98 55.03 -2.95 1.72
N PHE A 99 54.99 -2.83 3.04
CA PHE A 99 53.80 -2.46 3.84
C PHE A 99 54.23 -1.70 5.07
N ASP A 100 54.13 -0.38 4.98
CA ASP A 100 54.52 0.55 6.04
C ASP A 100 53.40 1.57 6.25
N PRO A 101 52.27 1.14 6.84
CA PRO A 101 51.14 2.03 7.07
C PRO A 101 51.54 3.25 7.92
N ASN A 102 52.47 3.10 8.88
CA ASN A 102 52.95 4.23 9.69
C ASN A 102 53.68 5.27 8.83
N GLY A 103 54.59 4.83 7.95
CA GLY A 103 55.26 5.72 7.01
C GLY A 103 54.28 6.39 6.02
N TRP A 104 53.27 5.65 5.56
CA TRP A 104 52.25 6.18 4.65
C TRP A 104 51.36 7.23 5.31
N MET A 105 50.91 7.00 6.56
CA MET A 105 50.14 7.99 7.33
C MET A 105 50.94 9.25 7.65
N ALA A 106 52.25 9.13 7.91
CA ALA A 106 53.13 10.26 8.13
C ALA A 106 53.33 11.10 6.85
N ALA A 107 53.51 10.44 5.70
CA ALA A 107 53.62 11.11 4.41
C ALA A 107 52.33 11.82 3.99
N ASP A 108 51.17 11.26 4.33
CA ASP A 108 49.85 11.86 4.09
C ASP A 108 49.57 13.09 4.99
N ALA A 109 50.29 13.25 6.11
CA ALA A 109 50.12 14.37 7.04
C ALA A 109 50.84 15.67 6.60
N ASP A 110 51.90 15.55 5.79
CA ASP A 110 52.83 16.65 5.50
C ASP A 110 52.46 17.47 4.23
N ASP A 111 51.49 17.05 3.41
CA ASP A 111 51.16 17.68 2.12
C ASP A 111 49.65 17.97 1.97
N VAL A 112 49.21 19.13 2.46
CA VAL A 112 47.78 19.55 2.47
C VAL A 112 47.29 19.97 1.07
N ASP A 113 48.21 20.27 0.14
CA ASP A 113 47.89 20.77 -1.21
C ASP A 113 47.99 19.68 -2.31
N ASP A 114 48.52 18.48 -2.02
CA ASP A 114 48.54 17.32 -2.92
C ASP A 114 48.51 15.97 -2.14
N PRO A 115 47.33 15.34 -1.96
CA PRO A 115 47.21 14.05 -1.26
C PRO A 115 47.89 12.87 -1.99
N ALA A 116 48.55 13.10 -3.13
CA ALA A 116 49.41 12.15 -3.83
C ALA A 116 50.92 12.48 -3.68
N GLY A 117 51.31 13.18 -2.61
CA GLY A 117 52.69 13.56 -2.32
C GLY A 117 53.69 12.39 -2.32
N PRO A 118 55.01 12.68 -2.46
CA PRO A 118 56.06 11.68 -2.67
C PRO A 118 56.27 10.79 -1.43
N GLY A 119 55.44 9.76 -1.26
CA GLY A 119 55.52 8.81 -0.13
C GLY A 119 54.29 7.92 0.06
N VAL A 120 53.11 8.36 -0.40
CA VAL A 120 51.86 7.57 -0.34
C VAL A 120 51.78 6.62 -1.53
N PRO A 121 51.49 5.31 -1.34
CA PRO A 121 51.31 4.39 -2.46
C PRO A 121 50.11 4.78 -3.32
N THR A 122 50.18 4.53 -4.64
CA THR A 122 49.04 4.73 -5.54
C THR A 122 47.83 3.89 -5.10
N ASP A 123 46.61 4.35 -5.42
CA ASP A 123 45.36 3.62 -5.21
C ASP A 123 45.41 2.15 -5.66
N ALA A 124 46.03 1.86 -6.80
CA ALA A 124 46.16 0.49 -7.30
C ALA A 124 46.95 -0.41 -6.33
N VAL A 125 47.96 0.13 -5.65
CA VAL A 125 48.74 -0.58 -4.61
C VAL A 125 47.92 -0.69 -3.33
N LEU A 126 47.25 0.37 -2.89
CA LEU A 126 46.42 0.37 -1.68
C LEU A 126 45.22 -0.59 -1.78
N ARG A 127 44.70 -0.81 -2.99
CA ARG A 127 43.63 -1.77 -3.31
C ARG A 127 44.11 -3.18 -3.54
N SER A 128 45.42 -3.41 -3.67
CA SER A 128 45.94 -4.76 -3.88
C SER A 128 45.60 -5.64 -2.69
N ALA A 129 45.11 -6.86 -2.92
CA ALA A 129 44.67 -7.75 -1.84
C ALA A 129 45.79 -8.00 -0.80
N ALA A 130 47.05 -8.04 -1.26
CA ALA A 130 48.21 -8.21 -0.40
C ALA A 130 48.55 -6.97 0.45
N VAL A 131 47.86 -5.85 0.30
CA VAL A 131 48.02 -4.59 1.05
C VAL A 131 46.72 -4.23 1.76
N SER A 132 45.58 -4.33 1.06
CA SER A 132 44.29 -3.94 1.59
C SER A 132 43.77 -4.87 2.68
N LEU A 133 44.01 -6.20 2.62
CA LEU A 133 43.54 -7.12 3.67
C LEU A 133 44.11 -6.80 5.06
N PRO A 134 45.44 -6.76 5.24
CA PRO A 134 46.00 -6.38 6.54
C PRO A 134 45.71 -4.91 6.87
N GLY A 135 45.63 -4.00 5.90
CA GLY A 135 45.33 -2.60 6.14
C GLY A 135 43.93 -2.36 6.70
N VAL A 136 42.92 -3.04 6.15
CA VAL A 136 41.54 -2.97 6.69
C VAL A 136 41.46 -3.61 8.06
N LEU A 137 42.07 -4.79 8.27
CA LEU A 137 42.11 -5.41 9.60
C LEU A 137 42.79 -4.48 10.63
N LEU A 138 43.89 -3.83 10.26
CA LEU A 138 44.59 -2.88 11.13
C LEU A 138 43.68 -1.71 11.53
N SER A 139 42.88 -1.20 10.58
CA SER A 139 41.89 -0.14 10.82
C SER A 139 40.80 -0.60 11.80
N GLN A 140 40.32 -1.84 11.65
CA GLN A 140 39.30 -2.42 12.52
C GLN A 140 39.80 -2.66 13.95
N LEU A 141 41.05 -3.13 14.09
CA LEU A 141 41.70 -3.31 15.38
C LEU A 141 41.93 -1.96 16.07
N ALA A 142 42.33 -0.92 15.32
CA ALA A 142 42.43 0.44 15.84
C ALA A 142 41.07 0.97 16.30
N ALA A 143 39.99 0.79 15.52
CA ALA A 143 38.64 1.18 15.90
C ALA A 143 38.16 0.45 17.17
N LEU A 144 38.43 -0.85 17.27
CA LEU A 144 38.13 -1.65 18.48
C LEU A 144 38.87 -1.11 19.70
N ARG A 145 40.14 -0.72 19.53
CA ARG A 145 40.95 -0.11 20.58
C ARG A 145 40.43 1.24 21.03
N VAL A 146 39.95 2.08 20.11
CA VAL A 146 39.30 3.35 20.45
C VAL A 146 38.04 3.13 21.29
N LEU A 147 37.24 2.09 21.01
CA LEU A 147 36.10 1.74 21.85
C LEU A 147 36.52 1.29 23.25
N GLU A 148 37.56 0.46 23.37
CA GLU A 148 38.12 0.06 24.67
C GLU A 148 38.59 1.29 25.47
N MET A 149 39.29 2.23 24.83
CA MET A 149 39.73 3.48 25.45
C MET A 149 38.56 4.38 25.86
N ALA A 150 37.44 4.32 25.14
CA ALA A 150 36.19 5.00 25.50
C ALA A 150 35.44 4.28 26.65
N GLY A 151 35.90 3.10 27.08
CA GLY A 151 35.34 2.34 28.20
C GLY A 151 34.49 1.14 27.79
N LEU A 152 34.28 0.87 26.50
CA LEU A 152 33.55 -0.30 26.01
C LEU A 152 34.53 -1.43 25.69
N GLU A 153 34.93 -2.17 26.72
CA GLU A 153 35.78 -3.34 26.57
C GLU A 153 34.93 -4.61 26.38
N ALA A 154 35.08 -5.30 25.25
CA ALA A 154 34.28 -6.49 24.93
C ALA A 154 34.44 -7.64 25.96
N GLY A 155 35.56 -7.70 26.69
CA GLY A 155 35.76 -8.69 27.74
C GLY A 155 34.96 -8.41 29.03
N SER A 156 34.70 -7.14 29.35
CA SER A 156 33.96 -6.73 30.56
C SER A 156 32.49 -6.48 30.28
N THR A 157 32.16 -5.96 29.09
CA THR A 157 30.81 -5.71 28.60
C THR A 157 30.62 -6.48 27.29
N PRO A 158 30.36 -7.80 27.34
CA PRO A 158 30.33 -8.63 26.15
C PRO A 158 29.17 -8.25 25.21
N PRO A 159 29.41 -8.12 23.90
CA PRO A 159 28.34 -7.96 22.93
C PRO A 159 27.49 -9.24 22.85
N VAL A 160 26.21 -9.11 22.48
CA VAL A 160 25.34 -10.27 22.23
C VAL A 160 25.76 -11.02 20.97
N ALA A 161 26.29 -10.30 19.97
CA ALA A 161 26.75 -10.85 18.70
C ALA A 161 28.06 -10.21 18.21
N LEU A 162 28.91 -11.01 17.57
CA LEU A 162 30.13 -10.59 16.86
C LEU A 162 30.05 -11.07 15.42
N VAL A 163 29.92 -10.14 14.47
CA VAL A 163 29.69 -10.50 13.06
C VAL A 163 30.70 -9.83 12.12
N GLY A 164 31.17 -10.57 11.13
CA GLY A 164 32.14 -10.09 10.14
C GLY A 164 31.60 -10.21 8.72
N HIS A 165 31.67 -9.13 7.95
CA HIS A 165 31.32 -9.15 6.52
C HIS A 165 32.57 -9.45 5.68
N SER A 166 32.54 -10.53 4.90
CA SER A 166 33.68 -10.95 4.08
C SER A 166 34.96 -11.06 4.95
N GLN A 167 36.00 -10.28 4.65
CA GLN A 167 37.22 -10.25 5.46
C GLN A 167 37.06 -9.77 6.90
N GLY A 168 35.97 -9.06 7.23
CA GLY A 168 35.72 -8.56 8.59
C GLY A 168 35.63 -9.68 9.62
N LEU A 169 35.50 -10.93 9.18
CA LEU A 169 35.62 -12.13 9.99
C LEU A 169 36.95 -12.22 10.78
N LEU A 170 38.04 -11.68 10.23
CA LEU A 170 39.33 -11.59 10.93
C LEU A 170 39.19 -10.72 12.20
N ALA A 171 38.56 -9.56 12.09
CA ALA A 171 38.33 -8.68 13.23
C ALA A 171 37.24 -9.21 14.18
N ALA A 172 36.21 -9.88 13.66
CA ALA A 172 35.23 -10.58 14.49
C ALA A 172 35.90 -11.68 15.34
N THR A 173 36.88 -12.39 14.78
CA THR A 173 37.72 -13.36 15.51
C THR A 173 38.54 -12.67 16.61
N ALA A 174 39.12 -11.50 16.33
CA ALA A 174 39.85 -10.72 17.33
C ALA A 174 38.93 -10.27 18.50
N GLY A 175 37.68 -9.89 18.19
CA GLY A 175 36.65 -9.60 19.19
C GLY A 175 36.28 -10.83 20.01
N ALA A 176 36.12 -11.99 19.37
CA ALA A 176 35.77 -13.24 20.06
C ALA A 176 36.87 -13.69 21.03
N LEU A 177 38.15 -13.54 20.64
CA LEU A 177 39.28 -13.82 21.52
C LEU A 177 39.28 -12.91 22.75
N ARG A 178 38.96 -11.61 22.59
CA ARG A 178 38.81 -10.68 23.73
C ARG A 178 37.71 -11.10 24.69
N VAL A 179 36.55 -11.51 24.18
CA VAL A 179 35.44 -12.04 24.99
C VAL A 179 35.87 -13.30 25.74
N ALA A 180 36.68 -14.17 25.13
CA ALA A 180 37.22 -15.37 25.76
C ALA A 180 38.35 -15.10 26.78
N GLY A 181 38.84 -13.86 26.90
CA GLY A 181 40.01 -13.53 27.71
C GLY A 181 41.35 -14.00 27.12
N GLU A 182 41.34 -14.43 25.86
CA GLU A 182 42.51 -14.89 25.10
C GLU A 182 43.01 -13.82 24.11
N GLY A 183 42.28 -12.70 24.01
CA GLY A 183 42.57 -11.60 23.11
C GLY A 183 43.61 -10.64 23.66
N GLY A 184 44.42 -10.12 22.76
CA GLY A 184 45.37 -9.06 23.07
C GLY A 184 46.32 -8.82 21.90
N PHE A 185 47.39 -8.12 22.20
CA PHE A 185 48.32 -7.64 21.19
C PHE A 185 49.01 -8.75 20.38
N GLU A 186 49.36 -9.87 21.01
CA GLU A 186 49.99 -11.00 20.34
C GLU A 186 49.02 -11.69 19.36
N SER A 187 47.76 -11.93 19.77
CA SER A 187 46.74 -12.51 18.90
C SER A 187 46.38 -11.59 17.74
N ASP A 188 46.32 -10.28 17.98
CA ASP A 188 46.06 -9.28 16.94
C ASP A 188 47.18 -9.25 15.89
N ALA A 189 48.45 -9.34 16.33
CA ALA A 189 49.60 -9.42 15.44
C ALA A 189 49.55 -10.70 14.58
N GLN A 190 49.19 -11.85 15.18
CA GLN A 190 49.03 -13.12 14.46
C GLN A 190 47.91 -13.05 13.41
N LEU A 191 46.78 -12.40 13.72
CA LEU A 191 45.69 -12.19 12.76
C LEU A 191 46.10 -11.26 11.61
N LEU A 192 46.92 -10.23 11.86
CA LEU A 192 47.51 -9.38 10.83
C LEU A 192 48.47 -10.14 9.91
N ALA A 193 49.32 -11.01 10.48
CA ALA A 193 50.16 -11.91 9.69
C ALA A 193 49.31 -12.83 8.82
N LEU A 194 48.23 -13.39 9.38
CA LEU A 194 47.31 -14.24 8.62
C LEU A 194 46.60 -13.47 7.49
N ALA A 195 46.08 -12.27 7.75
CA ALA A 195 45.45 -11.42 6.74
C ALA A 195 46.41 -11.16 5.56
N GLN A 196 47.71 -11.00 5.85
CA GLN A 196 48.74 -10.86 4.83
C GLN A 196 48.91 -12.12 3.98
N LEU A 197 48.99 -13.29 4.62
CA LEU A 197 49.12 -14.57 3.92
C LEU A 197 47.92 -14.80 3.00
N ILE A 198 46.71 -14.54 3.50
CA ILE A 198 45.46 -14.63 2.73
C ILE A 198 45.50 -13.70 1.53
N GLY A 199 45.83 -12.42 1.72
CA GLY A 199 45.87 -11.43 0.64
C GLY A 199 46.87 -11.77 -0.46
N ALA A 200 48.05 -12.23 -0.08
CA ALA A 200 49.08 -12.62 -1.04
C ALA A 200 48.75 -13.92 -1.79
N ALA A 201 48.21 -14.93 -1.10
CA ALA A 201 47.78 -16.17 -1.73
C ALA A 201 46.61 -15.93 -2.70
N ALA A 202 45.66 -15.08 -2.31
CA ALA A 202 44.53 -14.66 -3.13
C ALA A 202 45.01 -13.98 -4.42
N GLY A 203 45.91 -12.99 -4.33
CA GLY A 203 46.45 -12.29 -5.51
C GLY A 203 47.19 -13.23 -6.48
N LEU A 204 48.00 -14.16 -5.96
CA LEU A 204 48.72 -15.15 -6.79
C LEU A 204 47.76 -16.10 -7.52
N THR A 205 46.79 -16.66 -6.80
CA THR A 205 45.83 -17.61 -7.36
C THR A 205 44.85 -16.92 -8.30
N ALA A 206 44.36 -15.73 -7.96
CA ALA A 206 43.49 -14.92 -8.80
C ALA A 206 44.13 -14.62 -10.16
N ARG A 207 45.44 -14.31 -10.18
CA ARG A 207 46.19 -14.11 -11.44
C ARG A 207 46.19 -15.36 -12.32
N ARG A 208 46.34 -16.55 -11.73
CA ARG A 208 46.34 -17.83 -12.45
C ARG A 208 44.95 -18.21 -12.97
N ARG A 209 43.90 -17.79 -12.25
CA ARG A 209 42.50 -18.16 -12.53
C ARG A 209 41.72 -17.08 -13.30
N GLY A 210 42.33 -15.94 -13.61
CA GLY A 210 41.67 -14.84 -14.31
C GLY A 210 40.64 -14.07 -13.47
N LEU A 211 40.81 -14.08 -12.14
CA LEU A 211 39.97 -13.37 -11.16
C LEU A 211 40.58 -12.03 -10.71
N LEU A 212 41.47 -11.46 -11.53
CA LEU A 212 41.99 -10.11 -11.31
C LEU A 212 41.21 -9.09 -12.13
N ALA A 213 41.20 -7.85 -11.65
CA ALA A 213 40.75 -6.70 -12.44
C ALA A 213 41.50 -6.62 -13.79
N ALA A 214 40.77 -6.25 -14.84
CA ALA A 214 41.30 -6.16 -16.20
C ALA A 214 40.93 -4.80 -16.84
N GLY A 215 41.87 -3.85 -16.82
CA GLY A 215 41.59 -2.46 -17.18
C GLY A 215 40.57 -1.87 -16.19
N ASP A 216 39.50 -1.30 -16.72
CA ASP A 216 38.41 -0.77 -15.89
C ASP A 216 37.46 -1.86 -15.37
N ARG A 217 37.56 -3.11 -15.84
CA ARG A 217 36.60 -4.16 -15.48
C ARG A 217 36.98 -4.85 -14.17
N ALA A 218 36.10 -4.76 -13.18
CA ALA A 218 36.25 -5.40 -11.88
C ALA A 218 35.93 -6.91 -11.91
N PRO A 219 36.60 -7.74 -11.09
CA PRO A 219 36.29 -9.15 -10.90
C PRO A 219 35.12 -9.38 -9.92
N MET A 220 34.60 -8.32 -9.30
CA MET A 220 33.39 -8.35 -8.50
C MET A 220 32.47 -7.19 -8.89
N VAL A 221 31.17 -7.49 -9.05
CA VAL A 221 30.15 -6.52 -9.47
C VAL A 221 28.95 -6.63 -8.55
N ALA A 222 28.58 -5.54 -7.89
CA ALA A 222 27.33 -5.46 -7.13
C ALA A 222 26.15 -5.28 -8.09
N VAL A 223 25.07 -6.00 -7.80
CA VAL A 223 23.81 -5.96 -8.54
C VAL A 223 22.69 -5.62 -7.57
N SER A 224 22.06 -4.47 -7.75
CA SER A 224 20.93 -3.96 -6.96
C SER A 224 19.62 -4.12 -7.73
N HIS A 225 18.49 -4.01 -7.03
CA HIS A 225 17.12 -4.17 -7.57
C HIS A 225 16.88 -5.54 -8.23
N VAL A 226 17.42 -6.59 -7.61
CA VAL A 226 17.31 -7.96 -8.12
C VAL A 226 17.05 -8.96 -7.02
N ASP A 227 16.22 -9.96 -7.28
CA ASP A 227 16.13 -11.14 -6.44
C ASP A 227 17.40 -11.99 -6.59
N PRO A 228 18.18 -12.23 -5.51
CA PRO A 228 19.38 -13.07 -5.58
C PRO A 228 19.10 -14.48 -6.12
N ALA A 229 17.91 -15.06 -5.92
CA ALA A 229 17.57 -16.37 -6.47
C ALA A 229 17.45 -16.31 -8.00
N HIS A 230 16.70 -15.35 -8.53
CA HIS A 230 16.57 -15.14 -9.98
C HIS A 230 17.93 -14.78 -10.62
N LEU A 231 18.77 -14.00 -9.95
CA LEU A 231 20.13 -13.73 -10.44
C LEU A 231 20.97 -15.02 -10.55
N ARG A 232 20.85 -15.96 -9.60
CA ARG A 232 21.53 -17.27 -9.68
C ARG A 232 21.06 -18.08 -10.89
N GLU A 233 19.77 -18.03 -11.22
CA GLU A 233 19.23 -18.71 -12.41
C GLU A 233 19.84 -18.13 -13.71
N ILE A 234 19.91 -16.80 -13.82
CA ILE A 234 20.54 -16.13 -14.98
C ILE A 234 22.04 -16.48 -15.05
N VAL A 235 22.73 -16.50 -13.91
CA VAL A 235 24.13 -16.92 -13.84
C VAL A 235 24.30 -18.36 -14.30
N ALA A 236 23.42 -19.28 -13.89
CA ALA A 236 23.43 -20.68 -14.31
C ALA A 236 23.19 -20.84 -15.82
N GLU A 237 22.28 -20.03 -16.41
CA GLU A 237 22.06 -19.99 -17.86
C GLU A 237 23.33 -19.60 -18.62
N VAL A 238 24.02 -18.54 -18.16
CA VAL A 238 25.29 -18.10 -18.78
C VAL A 238 26.39 -19.14 -18.57
N ALA A 239 26.44 -19.76 -17.38
CA ALA A 239 27.42 -20.78 -17.02
C ALA A 239 27.36 -22.02 -17.90
N ALA A 240 26.17 -22.42 -18.38
CA ALA A 240 25.99 -23.59 -19.24
C ALA A 240 26.81 -23.54 -20.55
N SER A 241 27.24 -22.34 -20.96
CA SER A 241 28.08 -22.13 -22.15
C SER A 241 29.59 -22.04 -21.86
N VAL A 242 30.01 -22.20 -20.61
CA VAL A 242 31.41 -22.08 -20.17
C VAL A 242 31.99 -23.49 -19.99
N SER A 243 33.09 -23.78 -20.69
CA SER A 243 33.72 -25.11 -20.67
C SER A 243 34.53 -25.41 -19.41
N ASP A 244 35.06 -24.39 -18.74
CA ASP A 244 35.81 -24.51 -17.49
C ASP A 244 34.90 -24.15 -16.30
N PRO A 245 34.55 -25.11 -15.42
CA PRO A 245 33.75 -24.86 -14.23
C PRO A 245 34.36 -23.81 -13.28
N LEU A 246 35.69 -23.66 -13.27
CA LEU A 246 36.38 -22.68 -12.42
C LEU A 246 36.42 -21.27 -13.03
N ALA A 247 35.97 -21.11 -14.27
CA ALA A 247 35.81 -19.81 -14.93
C ALA A 247 34.36 -19.30 -14.88
N VAL A 248 33.44 -20.05 -14.26
CA VAL A 248 32.03 -19.71 -14.15
C VAL A 248 31.83 -18.59 -13.11
N PRO A 249 31.12 -17.50 -13.44
CA PRO A 249 30.78 -16.49 -12.44
C PRO A 249 29.81 -17.06 -11.41
N VAL A 250 29.89 -16.58 -10.17
CA VAL A 250 29.03 -17.02 -9.06
C VAL A 250 28.37 -15.82 -8.38
N VAL A 251 27.18 -16.03 -7.81
CA VAL A 251 26.59 -15.09 -6.83
C VAL A 251 27.31 -15.32 -5.51
N SER A 252 28.27 -14.46 -5.21
CA SER A 252 29.26 -14.67 -4.16
C SER A 252 28.82 -14.10 -2.81
N ILE A 253 28.15 -12.95 -2.81
CA ILE A 253 27.65 -12.30 -1.60
C ILE A 253 26.20 -11.88 -1.82
N ARG A 254 25.32 -12.22 -0.87
CA ARG A 254 24.00 -11.59 -0.73
C ARG A 254 24.15 -10.48 0.30
N ASN A 255 24.20 -9.22 -0.17
CA ASN A 255 24.35 -8.03 0.67
C ASN A 255 23.02 -7.51 1.21
N GLY A 256 21.91 -7.91 0.61
CA GLY A 256 20.57 -7.48 1.00
C GLY A 256 19.51 -8.41 0.41
N ARG A 257 18.24 -8.11 0.69
CA ARG A 257 17.10 -8.85 0.13
C ARG A 257 16.96 -8.64 -1.38
N ARG A 258 17.33 -7.46 -1.88
CA ARG A 258 17.34 -7.09 -3.31
C ARG A 258 18.72 -6.65 -3.84
N ARG A 259 19.80 -7.08 -3.18
CA ARG A 259 21.18 -6.73 -3.53
C ARG A 259 22.09 -7.94 -3.37
N ALA A 260 22.82 -8.25 -4.42
CA ALA A 260 23.81 -9.33 -4.45
C ALA A 260 25.12 -8.86 -5.09
N VAL A 261 26.16 -9.66 -5.00
CA VAL A 261 27.45 -9.43 -5.64
C VAL A 261 27.79 -10.66 -6.47
N LEU A 262 28.20 -10.42 -7.70
CA LEU A 262 28.77 -11.43 -8.58
C LEU A 262 30.28 -11.42 -8.45
N SER A 263 30.90 -12.60 -8.40
CA SER A 263 32.35 -12.77 -8.46
C SER A 263 32.70 -13.69 -9.62
N GLY A 264 33.76 -13.38 -10.37
CA GLY A 264 34.21 -14.22 -11.47
C GLY A 264 35.08 -13.49 -12.46
N PRO A 265 35.50 -14.16 -13.56
CA PRO A 265 36.29 -13.52 -14.60
C PRO A 265 35.52 -12.34 -15.21
N PRO A 266 36.13 -11.14 -15.36
CA PRO A 266 35.42 -9.94 -15.81
C PRO A 266 34.68 -10.10 -17.15
N ALA A 267 35.20 -10.93 -18.06
CA ALA A 267 34.55 -11.24 -19.33
C ALA A 267 33.22 -12.01 -19.16
N GLN A 268 33.12 -12.90 -18.17
CA GLN A 268 31.88 -13.64 -17.91
C GLN A 268 30.86 -12.79 -17.16
N LEU A 269 31.30 -11.93 -16.24
CA LEU A 269 30.43 -10.95 -15.59
C LEU A 269 29.75 -10.02 -16.61
N ALA A 270 30.50 -9.59 -17.64
CA ALA A 270 29.92 -8.81 -18.74
C ALA A 270 28.83 -9.57 -19.52
N ARG A 271 28.94 -10.90 -19.66
CA ARG A 271 27.91 -11.73 -20.31
C ARG A 271 26.65 -11.84 -19.45
N VAL A 272 26.79 -11.97 -18.13
CA VAL A 272 25.66 -11.91 -17.19
C VAL A 272 24.95 -10.56 -17.30
N LYS A 273 25.70 -9.45 -17.29
CA LYS A 273 25.16 -8.09 -17.49
C LYS A 273 24.40 -7.95 -18.80
N GLN A 274 24.94 -8.49 -19.90
CA GLN A 274 24.28 -8.49 -21.21
C GLN A 274 22.98 -9.28 -21.21
N ARG A 275 22.95 -10.47 -20.59
CA ARG A 275 21.74 -11.28 -20.48
C ARG A 275 20.66 -10.58 -19.65
N CYS A 276 21.03 -9.98 -18.53
CA CYS A 276 20.13 -9.16 -17.72
C CYS A 276 19.54 -7.99 -18.52
N ALA A 277 20.34 -7.32 -19.36
CA ALA A 277 19.87 -6.23 -20.21
C ALA A 277 18.87 -6.71 -21.28
N GLN A 278 19.07 -7.90 -21.85
CA GLN A 278 18.11 -8.52 -22.79
C GLN A 278 16.77 -8.81 -22.11
N ILE A 279 16.80 -9.45 -20.94
CA ILE A 279 15.60 -9.73 -20.15
C ILE A 279 14.89 -8.42 -19.81
N SER A 280 15.62 -7.41 -19.34
CA SER A 280 15.06 -6.09 -19.02
C SER A 280 14.34 -5.47 -20.23
N ALA A 281 14.98 -5.47 -21.41
CA ALA A 281 14.39 -4.94 -22.63
C ALA A 281 13.12 -5.71 -23.08
N GLU A 282 13.15 -7.05 -23.01
CA GLU A 282 11.99 -7.90 -23.32
C GLU A 282 10.81 -7.59 -22.38
N GLN A 283 11.08 -7.48 -21.08
CA GLN A 283 10.07 -7.19 -20.07
C GLN A 283 9.52 -5.76 -20.20
N THR A 284 10.37 -4.76 -20.46
CA THR A 284 9.94 -3.37 -20.73
C THR A 284 9.01 -3.33 -21.95
N ALA A 285 9.38 -4.00 -23.05
CA ALA A 285 8.54 -4.06 -24.24
C ALA A 285 7.17 -4.72 -23.97
N GLN A 286 7.13 -5.78 -23.15
CA GLN A 286 5.87 -6.41 -22.73
C GLN A 286 5.01 -5.48 -21.86
N ARG A 287 5.62 -4.70 -20.96
CA ARG A 287 4.94 -3.73 -20.09
C ARG A 287 4.36 -2.56 -20.89
N GLU A 288 5.15 -1.97 -21.79
CA GLU A 288 4.70 -0.91 -22.71
C GLU A 288 3.56 -1.40 -23.62
N ALA A 289 3.62 -2.66 -24.06
CA ALA A 289 2.56 -3.30 -24.81
C ALA A 289 1.36 -3.73 -23.95
N LYS A 290 1.34 -3.44 -22.64
CA LYS A 290 0.29 -3.82 -21.68
C LYS A 290 -0.03 -5.33 -21.68
N ARG A 291 1.00 -6.16 -21.80
CA ARG A 291 0.91 -7.63 -21.74
C ARG A 291 1.30 -8.22 -20.39
N ARG A 292 1.94 -7.41 -19.54
CA ARG A 292 2.30 -7.77 -18.16
C ARG A 292 2.07 -6.58 -17.23
N GLY A 293 1.63 -6.88 -16.02
CA GLY A 293 1.70 -5.94 -14.90
C GLY A 293 2.95 -6.17 -14.03
N GLY A 294 2.96 -5.55 -12.85
CA GLY A 294 4.07 -5.59 -11.88
C GLY A 294 5.36 -4.89 -12.32
N ALA A 295 6.35 -4.90 -11.42
CA ALA A 295 7.65 -4.30 -11.67
C ALA A 295 8.38 -4.99 -12.83
N VAL A 296 9.12 -4.19 -13.60
CA VAL A 296 10.02 -4.71 -14.65
C VAL A 296 11.37 -5.06 -14.05
N PHE A 297 11.98 -6.13 -14.52
CA PHE A 297 13.36 -6.49 -14.16
C PHE A 297 14.32 -5.39 -14.63
N ALA A 298 14.81 -4.58 -13.70
CA ALA A 298 15.68 -3.43 -13.95
C ALA A 298 16.89 -3.41 -12.99
N PRO A 299 17.77 -4.42 -13.04
CA PRO A 299 18.92 -4.48 -12.15
C PRO A 299 19.93 -3.37 -12.45
N VAL A 300 20.55 -2.84 -11.40
CA VAL A 300 21.62 -1.83 -11.49
C VAL A 300 22.95 -2.49 -11.15
N PHE A 301 23.94 -2.34 -12.05
CA PHE A 301 25.27 -2.94 -11.90
C PHE A 301 26.29 -1.88 -11.51
N GLU A 302 27.04 -2.14 -10.44
CA GLU A 302 28.11 -1.29 -9.92
C GLU A 302 29.39 -2.11 -9.76
N GLU A 303 30.49 -1.67 -10.37
CA GLU A 303 31.78 -2.34 -10.25
C GLU A 303 32.38 -2.06 -8.86
N LEU A 304 32.82 -3.12 -8.18
CA LEU A 304 33.44 -2.97 -6.86
C LEU A 304 34.93 -2.69 -7.02
N LEU A 305 35.45 -1.73 -6.23
CA LEU A 305 36.85 -1.31 -6.25
C LEU A 305 37.76 -2.32 -5.51
N VAL A 306 37.78 -3.56 -5.98
CA VAL A 306 38.57 -4.67 -5.41
C VAL A 306 39.45 -5.31 -6.48
N GLU A 307 40.69 -5.69 -6.11
CA GLU A 307 41.63 -6.30 -7.06
C GLU A 307 41.26 -7.74 -7.42
N VAL A 308 40.72 -8.51 -6.46
CA VAL A 308 40.49 -9.96 -6.55
C VAL A 308 39.00 -10.28 -6.47
N GLY A 309 38.56 -11.26 -7.28
CA GLY A 309 37.25 -11.89 -7.17
C GLY A 309 37.15 -12.84 -5.97
N PHE A 310 36.81 -12.31 -4.79
CA PHE A 310 36.63 -13.08 -3.55
C PHE A 310 35.38 -13.98 -3.56
N HIS A 311 35.29 -14.88 -2.58
CA HIS A 311 34.17 -15.82 -2.39
C HIS A 311 33.87 -16.63 -3.66
N HIS A 312 34.91 -17.20 -4.25
CA HIS A 312 34.87 -17.90 -5.52
C HIS A 312 35.55 -19.28 -5.43
N PRO A 313 34.91 -20.38 -5.91
CA PRO A 313 35.45 -21.74 -5.82
C PRO A 313 36.87 -21.92 -6.39
N ALA A 314 37.22 -21.16 -7.44
CA ALA A 314 38.55 -21.18 -8.03
C ALA A 314 39.69 -20.70 -7.12
N LEU A 315 39.38 -20.09 -5.97
CA LEU A 315 40.38 -19.72 -4.96
C LEU A 315 40.68 -20.83 -3.95
N GLY A 316 40.14 -22.04 -4.10
CA GLY A 316 40.44 -23.18 -3.22
C GLY A 316 41.94 -23.49 -3.10
N ASP A 317 42.71 -23.36 -4.19
CA ASP A 317 44.17 -23.53 -4.16
C ASP A 317 44.88 -22.49 -3.26
N ALA A 318 44.29 -21.30 -3.10
CA ALA A 318 44.81 -20.26 -2.22
C ALA A 318 44.64 -20.65 -0.74
N VAL A 319 43.56 -21.35 -0.37
CA VAL A 319 43.33 -21.83 0.99
C VAL A 319 44.42 -22.81 1.42
N GLU A 320 44.79 -23.75 0.55
CA GLU A 320 45.87 -24.70 0.81
C GLU A 320 47.24 -24.01 0.89
N LEU A 321 47.47 -22.98 0.06
CA LEU A 321 48.68 -22.18 0.13
C LEU A 321 48.78 -21.40 1.44
N VAL A 322 47.68 -20.81 1.92
CA VAL A 322 47.63 -20.13 3.23
C VAL A 322 47.95 -21.11 4.35
N ALA A 323 47.39 -22.32 4.33
CA ALA A 323 47.66 -23.33 5.35
C ALA A 323 49.16 -23.70 5.40
N GLN A 324 49.80 -23.90 4.24
CA GLN A 324 51.24 -24.17 4.16
C GLN A 324 52.08 -23.00 4.68
N TRP A 325 51.72 -21.76 4.33
CA TRP A 325 52.44 -20.58 4.81
C TRP A 325 52.24 -20.33 6.30
N ALA A 326 51.05 -20.63 6.84
CA ALA A 326 50.78 -20.56 8.27
C ALA A 326 51.67 -21.55 9.04
N GLU A 327 51.80 -22.79 8.55
CA GLU A 327 52.69 -23.81 9.13
C GLU A 327 54.15 -23.34 9.15
N LEU A 328 54.65 -22.82 8.02
CA LEU A 328 56.01 -22.29 7.90
C LEU A 328 56.27 -21.07 8.80
N SER A 329 55.21 -20.32 9.13
CA SER A 329 55.30 -19.11 9.96
C SER A 329 55.01 -19.37 11.44
N GLY A 330 54.70 -20.62 11.83
CA GLY A 330 54.35 -20.98 13.20
C GLY A 330 52.97 -20.46 13.66
N LEU A 331 52.07 -20.17 12.72
CA LEU A 331 50.70 -19.73 13.01
C LEU A 331 49.75 -20.94 13.11
N ASP A 332 48.59 -20.76 13.75
CA ASP A 332 47.56 -21.81 13.81
C ASP A 332 47.02 -22.13 12.42
N VAL A 333 47.39 -23.31 11.91
CA VAL A 333 47.01 -23.81 10.58
C VAL A 333 45.51 -24.03 10.46
N ALA A 334 44.84 -24.49 11.53
CA ALA A 334 43.40 -24.78 11.50
C ALA A 334 42.60 -23.47 11.43
N LEU A 335 42.97 -22.47 12.23
CA LEU A 335 42.39 -21.14 12.16
C LEU A 335 42.67 -20.48 10.79
N ALA A 336 43.91 -20.56 10.32
CA ALA A 336 44.32 -20.00 9.03
C ALA A 336 43.52 -20.57 7.86
N ARG A 337 43.36 -21.90 7.82
CA ARG A 337 42.59 -22.60 6.79
C ARG A 337 41.12 -22.22 6.82
N ARG A 338 40.51 -22.17 8.01
CA ARG A 338 39.10 -21.80 8.19
C ARG A 338 38.82 -20.39 7.68
N LEU A 339 39.60 -19.40 8.15
CA LEU A 339 39.43 -18.01 7.75
C LEU A 339 39.71 -17.80 6.26
N ALA A 340 40.72 -18.48 5.70
CA ALA A 340 40.97 -18.43 4.27
C ALA A 340 39.82 -19.04 3.45
N ASP A 341 39.23 -20.15 3.88
CA ASP A 341 38.09 -20.77 3.20
C ASP A 341 36.85 -19.85 3.22
N GLU A 342 36.50 -19.30 4.38
CA GLU A 342 35.33 -18.42 4.55
C GLU A 342 35.48 -17.09 3.80
N ILE A 343 36.70 -16.54 3.69
CA ILE A 343 36.96 -15.26 3.01
C ILE A 343 37.17 -15.44 1.50
N LEU A 344 37.85 -16.51 1.07
CA LEU A 344 38.23 -16.68 -0.33
C LEU A 344 37.23 -17.53 -1.13
N VAL A 345 36.55 -18.49 -0.51
CA VAL A 345 35.77 -19.52 -1.22
C VAL A 345 34.29 -19.45 -0.90
N GLN A 346 33.93 -19.49 0.39
CA GLN A 346 32.52 -19.62 0.80
C GLN A 346 31.70 -18.37 0.48
N PRO A 347 30.43 -18.53 0.04
CA PRO A 347 29.55 -17.39 -0.17
C PRO A 347 29.09 -16.78 1.17
N VAL A 348 28.71 -15.50 1.14
CA VAL A 348 28.22 -14.78 2.33
C VAL A 348 26.73 -14.44 2.17
N ASP A 349 25.91 -14.81 3.15
CA ASP A 349 24.51 -14.36 3.28
C ASP A 349 24.40 -13.33 4.42
N TRP A 350 24.60 -12.05 4.09
CA TRP A 350 24.61 -10.99 5.08
C TRP A 350 23.23 -10.77 5.73
N PRO A 351 22.09 -10.77 4.99
CA PRO A 351 20.78 -10.73 5.60
C PRO A 351 20.55 -11.80 6.67
N ALA A 352 20.93 -13.05 6.41
CA ALA A 352 20.76 -14.12 7.40
C ALA A 352 21.57 -13.86 8.68
N ILE A 353 22.80 -13.35 8.55
CA ILE A 353 23.67 -13.01 9.68
C ILE A 353 23.04 -11.86 10.50
N VAL A 354 22.61 -10.79 9.84
CA VAL A 354 22.03 -9.60 10.48
C VAL A 354 20.67 -9.90 11.12
N ASP A 355 19.84 -10.73 10.48
CA ASP A 355 18.58 -11.18 11.06
C ASP A 355 18.85 -12.00 12.34
N GLY A 356 19.95 -12.77 12.38
CA GLY A 356 20.44 -13.45 13.60
C GLY A 356 20.81 -12.47 14.72
N VAL A 357 21.52 -11.38 14.39
CA VAL A 357 21.87 -10.32 15.36
C VAL A 357 20.63 -9.69 15.99
N ALA A 358 19.60 -9.41 15.18
CA ALA A 358 18.34 -8.89 15.70
C ALA A 358 17.60 -9.92 16.57
N ALA A 359 17.60 -11.20 16.18
CA ALA A 359 16.97 -12.28 16.93
C ALA A 359 17.65 -12.56 18.29
N GLU A 360 18.95 -12.30 18.41
CA GLU A 360 19.70 -12.34 19.68
C GLU A 360 19.38 -11.16 20.61
N GLY A 361 18.55 -10.21 20.16
CA GLY A 361 18.04 -9.11 20.97
C GLY A 361 18.94 -7.87 20.98
N ALA A 362 19.85 -7.70 20.01
CA ALA A 362 20.66 -6.49 19.90
C ALA A 362 19.78 -5.26 19.70
N ALA A 363 19.93 -4.23 20.53
CA ALA A 363 19.33 -2.92 20.33
C ALA A 363 20.19 -2.01 19.42
N TRP A 364 21.51 -2.24 19.43
CA TRP A 364 22.50 -1.49 18.64
C TRP A 364 23.46 -2.39 17.89
N VAL A 365 23.80 -2.00 16.67
CA VAL A 365 24.92 -2.54 15.90
C VAL A 365 25.99 -1.44 15.78
N LEU A 366 27.18 -1.71 16.29
CA LEU A 366 28.34 -0.83 16.14
C LEU A 366 29.20 -1.35 14.98
N ASP A 367 29.24 -0.59 13.89
CA ASP A 367 30.08 -0.87 12.73
C ASP A 367 31.49 -0.32 12.94
N LEU A 368 32.45 -1.24 13.00
CA LEU A 368 33.87 -0.98 13.18
C LEU A 368 34.68 -1.18 11.89
N GLY A 369 34.00 -1.32 10.75
CA GLY A 369 34.65 -1.29 9.44
C GLY A 369 35.23 0.10 9.12
N PRO A 370 36.19 0.19 8.18
CA PRO A 370 36.65 1.49 7.71
C PRO A 370 35.50 2.27 7.04
N GLY A 371 35.28 3.51 7.48
CA GLY A 371 34.17 4.35 7.02
C GLY A 371 32.80 3.84 7.47
N ASP A 372 31.79 4.02 6.62
CA ASP A 372 30.37 3.68 6.87
C ASP A 372 29.80 2.71 5.82
N LEU A 373 30.67 2.04 5.04
CA LEU A 373 30.25 1.18 3.94
C LEU A 373 29.36 0.01 4.42
N LEU A 374 29.75 -0.65 5.51
CA LEU A 374 28.98 -1.75 6.06
C LEU A 374 27.66 -1.25 6.65
N SER A 375 27.66 -0.09 7.30
CA SER A 375 26.44 0.57 7.78
C SER A 375 25.43 0.81 6.66
N ARG A 376 25.86 1.31 5.49
CA ARG A 376 24.97 1.49 4.32
C ARG A 376 24.43 0.19 3.75
N VAL A 377 25.17 -0.91 3.87
CA VAL A 377 24.73 -2.26 3.44
C VAL A 377 23.76 -2.87 4.45
N THR A 378 23.97 -2.62 5.74
CA THR A 378 23.26 -3.26 6.85
C THR A 378 21.97 -2.53 7.21
N ALA A 379 21.95 -1.20 7.14
CA ALA A 379 20.77 -0.40 7.49
C ALA A 379 19.50 -0.83 6.72
N PRO A 380 19.52 -1.07 5.39
CA PRO A 380 18.34 -1.58 4.68
C PRO A 380 17.87 -2.96 5.13
N VAL A 381 18.76 -3.79 5.68
CA VAL A 381 18.45 -5.14 6.20
C VAL A 381 17.80 -5.04 7.58
N LEU A 382 18.29 -4.14 8.44
CA LEU A 382 17.75 -3.86 9.78
C LEU A 382 16.44 -3.05 9.75
N ARG A 383 15.98 -2.57 8.59
CA ARG A 383 14.69 -1.87 8.51
C ARG A 383 13.57 -2.75 9.06
N GLY A 384 12.84 -2.22 10.03
CA GLY A 384 11.73 -2.91 10.67
C GLY A 384 12.09 -3.78 11.87
N SER A 385 13.37 -3.96 12.21
CA SER A 385 13.76 -4.73 13.40
C SER A 385 13.75 -3.91 14.70
N GLY A 386 13.70 -2.57 14.60
CA GLY A 386 13.85 -1.69 15.76
C GLY A 386 15.27 -1.62 16.31
N VAL A 387 16.27 -1.99 15.49
CA VAL A 387 17.70 -2.00 15.87
C VAL A 387 18.40 -0.79 15.27
N GLY A 388 19.11 -0.02 16.10
CA GLY A 388 19.94 1.10 15.68
C GLY A 388 21.28 0.65 15.11
N ILE A 389 21.87 1.45 14.22
CA ILE A 389 23.22 1.22 13.69
C ILE A 389 24.07 2.49 13.75
N VAL A 390 25.33 2.34 14.18
CA VAL A 390 26.30 3.44 14.30
C VAL A 390 27.63 3.02 13.69
N ALA A 391 28.14 3.81 12.74
CA ALA A 391 29.48 3.65 12.16
C ALA A 391 30.56 4.17 13.14
N ALA A 392 30.81 3.42 14.20
CA ALA A 392 31.64 3.83 15.34
C ALA A 392 33.11 4.11 14.98
N ALA A 393 33.59 3.62 13.84
CA ALA A 393 34.92 3.93 13.32
C ALA A 393 35.04 5.34 12.70
N THR A 394 33.93 6.06 12.51
CA THR A 394 33.91 7.42 11.93
C THR A 394 33.74 8.50 12.99
N GLN A 395 34.24 9.71 12.73
CA GLN A 395 34.07 10.84 13.65
C GLN A 395 32.59 11.17 13.93
N GLU A 396 31.74 11.15 12.90
CA GLU A 396 30.30 11.36 13.05
C GLU A 396 29.64 10.22 13.85
N GLY A 397 30.05 8.97 13.64
CA GLY A 397 29.55 7.84 14.43
C GLY A 397 29.99 7.92 15.89
N GLN A 398 31.24 8.31 16.17
CA GLN A 398 31.71 8.55 17.54
C GLN A 398 30.91 9.68 18.20
N ARG A 399 30.62 10.77 17.47
CA ARG A 399 29.74 11.84 17.98
C ARG A 399 28.36 11.28 18.36
N ARG A 400 27.75 10.46 17.51
CA ARG A 400 26.43 9.83 17.78
C ARG A 400 26.48 8.85 18.96
N LEU A 401 27.60 8.16 19.15
CA LEU A 401 27.81 7.19 20.23
C LEU A 401 28.03 7.88 21.59
N LEU A 402 28.83 8.95 21.61
CA LEU A 402 29.37 9.56 22.83
C LEU A 402 28.64 10.84 23.27
N THR A 403 27.92 11.52 22.36
CA THR A 403 27.33 12.84 22.67
C THR A 403 25.87 12.70 23.12
N PRO A 404 25.50 13.24 24.28
CA PRO A 404 24.09 13.38 24.70
C PRO A 404 23.24 14.05 23.61
N GLY A 405 22.09 13.45 23.26
CA GLY A 405 21.17 13.98 22.26
C GLY A 405 21.60 13.84 20.80
N ALA A 406 22.76 13.23 20.53
CA ALA A 406 23.21 12.95 19.16
C ALA A 406 22.87 11.53 18.67
N ALA A 407 22.25 10.70 19.53
CA ALA A 407 21.85 9.34 19.15
C ALA A 407 20.90 9.37 17.94
N PRO A 408 21.06 8.45 16.96
CA PRO A 408 20.12 8.38 15.86
C PRO A 408 18.76 7.92 16.37
N GLU A 409 17.70 8.47 15.77
CA GLU A 409 16.34 8.03 16.03
C GLU A 409 16.13 6.62 15.46
N ILE A 410 15.64 5.72 16.29
CA ILE A 410 15.38 4.33 15.89
C ILE A 410 13.89 4.21 15.52
N PRO A 411 13.57 3.86 14.26
CA PRO A 411 12.20 3.55 13.88
C PRO A 411 11.65 2.37 14.68
N ARG A 412 10.34 2.40 14.95
CA ARG A 412 9.64 1.31 15.65
C ARG A 412 9.81 -0.03 14.93
N ALA A 413 9.87 -1.11 15.68
CA ALA A 413 9.91 -2.44 15.09
C ALA A 413 8.57 -2.74 14.40
N TRP A 414 8.60 -3.37 13.22
CA TRP A 414 7.37 -3.71 12.50
C TRP A 414 6.47 -4.68 13.27
N ALA A 415 7.07 -5.50 14.13
CA ALA A 415 6.35 -6.39 15.04
C ALA A 415 5.41 -5.62 16.00
N GLU A 416 5.67 -4.34 16.30
CA GLU A 416 4.78 -3.52 17.13
C GLU A 416 3.46 -3.16 16.44
N PHE A 417 3.42 -3.24 15.11
CA PHE A 417 2.21 -3.03 14.31
C PHE A 417 1.42 -4.34 14.10
N ALA A 418 1.90 -5.48 14.62
CA ALA A 418 1.21 -6.75 14.49
C ALA A 418 -0.17 -6.69 15.17
N PRO A 419 -1.21 -7.26 14.53
CA PRO A 419 -2.53 -7.30 15.12
C PRO A 419 -2.57 -8.16 16.37
N LYS A 420 -3.55 -7.88 17.24
CA LYS A 420 -3.76 -8.62 18.49
C LYS A 420 -5.19 -9.17 18.56
N PRO A 421 -5.41 -10.38 19.09
CA PRO A 421 -6.77 -10.82 19.40
C PRO A 421 -7.24 -10.12 20.68
N VAL A 422 -8.47 -9.61 20.68
CA VAL A 422 -9.10 -8.98 21.85
C VAL A 422 -10.49 -9.56 22.10
N THR A 423 -10.93 -9.59 23.36
CA THR A 423 -12.26 -10.05 23.76
C THR A 423 -13.13 -8.85 24.10
N LEU A 424 -14.24 -8.68 23.36
CA LEU A 424 -15.23 -7.63 23.62
C LEU A 424 -16.15 -8.00 24.78
N PRO A 425 -16.92 -7.04 25.37
CA PRO A 425 -17.80 -7.31 26.50
C PRO A 425 -18.93 -8.32 26.21
N ASN A 426 -19.27 -8.53 24.94
CA ASN A 426 -20.23 -9.54 24.51
C ASN A 426 -19.63 -10.96 24.38
N GLY A 427 -18.35 -11.13 24.69
CA GLY A 427 -17.62 -12.39 24.61
C GLY A 427 -17.08 -12.73 23.21
N ARG A 428 -17.29 -11.89 22.18
CA ARG A 428 -16.68 -12.09 20.87
C ARG A 428 -15.17 -11.84 20.95
N VAL A 429 -14.40 -12.75 20.37
CA VAL A 429 -12.97 -12.56 20.13
C VAL A 429 -12.78 -12.02 18.72
N VAL A 430 -12.07 -10.91 18.58
CA VAL A 430 -11.94 -10.15 17.34
C VAL A 430 -10.50 -9.69 17.11
N THR A 431 -10.17 -9.26 15.89
CA THR A 431 -8.84 -8.76 15.55
C THR A 431 -8.75 -7.26 15.81
N GLU A 432 -7.75 -6.84 16.59
CA GLU A 432 -7.40 -5.44 16.83
C GLU A 432 -6.19 -5.01 15.99
N THR A 433 -6.33 -3.89 15.27
CA THR A 433 -5.28 -3.23 14.46
C THR A 433 -5.25 -1.72 14.76
N ALA A 434 -4.33 -0.98 14.13
CA ALA A 434 -4.39 0.48 14.16
C ALA A 434 -5.68 1.02 13.54
N PHE A 435 -6.22 0.38 12.50
CA PHE A 435 -7.49 0.76 11.89
C PHE A 435 -8.67 0.52 12.83
N THR A 436 -8.71 -0.58 13.58
CA THR A 436 -9.83 -0.83 14.51
C THR A 436 -9.79 0.10 15.70
N ARG A 437 -8.59 0.41 16.23
CA ARG A 437 -8.44 1.40 17.30
C ARG A 437 -8.80 2.80 16.82
N LEU A 438 -8.46 3.12 15.57
CA LEU A 438 -8.87 4.36 14.95
C LEU A 438 -10.39 4.40 14.80
N THR A 439 -11.01 3.45 14.11
CA THR A 439 -12.40 3.56 13.60
C THR A 439 -13.47 2.92 14.47
N GLY A 440 -13.10 2.14 15.48
CA GLY A 440 -14.02 1.31 16.26
C GLY A 440 -14.63 0.13 15.50
N ARG A 441 -14.24 -0.11 14.25
CA ARG A 441 -14.85 -1.11 13.36
C ARG A 441 -13.92 -2.29 13.10
N SER A 442 -14.46 -3.35 12.50
CA SER A 442 -13.67 -4.47 11.96
C SER A 442 -12.56 -3.98 11.01
N PRO A 443 -11.39 -4.64 10.94
CA PRO A 443 -10.34 -4.32 9.97
C PRO A 443 -10.68 -4.79 8.55
N ILE A 444 -11.85 -5.39 8.32
CA ILE A 444 -12.35 -5.78 7.00
C ILE A 444 -13.39 -4.77 6.54
N LEU A 445 -13.11 -4.10 5.42
CA LEU A 445 -13.88 -2.97 4.88
C LEU A 445 -14.65 -3.36 3.62
N LEU A 446 -15.86 -2.83 3.43
CA LEU A 446 -16.57 -2.86 2.15
C LEU A 446 -16.20 -1.62 1.31
N ALA A 447 -15.49 -1.84 0.20
CA ALA A 447 -15.00 -0.76 -0.66
C ALA A 447 -16.09 -0.06 -1.47
N GLY A 448 -15.87 1.21 -1.81
CA GLY A 448 -16.74 2.01 -2.66
C GLY A 448 -16.72 1.53 -4.12
N MET A 449 -17.82 0.95 -4.57
CA MET A 449 -17.99 0.40 -5.92
C MET A 449 -19.18 1.04 -6.61
N THR A 450 -18.94 1.77 -7.70
CA THR A 450 -19.98 2.54 -8.40
C THR A 450 -21.25 1.74 -8.75
N PRO A 451 -21.20 0.50 -9.28
CA PRO A 451 -22.43 -0.26 -9.53
C PRO A 451 -23.01 -0.90 -8.25
N THR A 452 -22.16 -1.38 -7.34
CA THR A 452 -22.59 -2.23 -6.23
C THR A 452 -22.97 -1.44 -4.98
N THR A 453 -22.12 -0.53 -4.49
CA THR A 453 -22.33 0.21 -3.23
C THR A 453 -22.94 1.59 -3.43
N VAL A 454 -23.52 1.87 -4.60
CA VAL A 454 -24.40 3.03 -4.82
C VAL A 454 -25.76 2.83 -4.13
N ASP A 455 -26.14 1.58 -3.89
CA ASP A 455 -27.36 1.19 -3.21
C ASP A 455 -27.22 1.26 -1.69
N ALA A 456 -28.22 1.83 -1.01
CA ALA A 456 -28.17 2.04 0.44
C ALA A 456 -28.30 0.73 1.23
N LYS A 457 -28.90 -0.33 0.69
CA LYS A 457 -29.19 -1.57 1.45
C LYS A 457 -27.92 -2.35 1.77
N ILE A 458 -27.07 -2.59 0.77
CA ILE A 458 -25.79 -3.30 1.00
C ILE A 458 -24.88 -2.49 1.94
N VAL A 459 -24.82 -1.17 1.76
CA VAL A 459 -23.99 -0.28 2.60
C VAL A 459 -24.49 -0.27 4.04
N ALA A 460 -25.80 -0.12 4.24
CA ALA A 460 -26.40 -0.16 5.59
C ALA A 460 -26.25 -1.54 6.23
N ALA A 461 -26.45 -2.63 5.49
CA ALA A 461 -26.28 -3.98 6.01
C ALA A 461 -24.85 -4.26 6.48
N ALA A 462 -23.83 -3.86 5.70
CA ALA A 462 -22.44 -3.99 6.10
C ALA A 462 -22.09 -3.13 7.32
N ALA A 463 -22.60 -1.89 7.39
CA ALA A 463 -22.41 -1.01 8.54
C ALA A 463 -23.10 -1.52 9.81
N ASN A 464 -24.33 -2.04 9.69
CA ASN A 464 -25.07 -2.66 10.80
C ASN A 464 -24.38 -3.92 11.30
N ALA A 465 -23.67 -4.67 10.43
CA ALA A 465 -22.82 -5.79 10.83
C ALA A 465 -21.55 -5.37 11.59
N GLY A 466 -21.22 -4.06 11.65
CA GLY A 466 -20.05 -3.54 12.37
C GLY A 466 -18.79 -3.36 11.51
N HIS A 467 -18.95 -3.36 10.19
CA HIS A 467 -17.87 -3.11 9.24
C HIS A 467 -17.87 -1.66 8.75
N TRP A 468 -16.71 -1.23 8.23
CA TRP A 468 -16.62 -0.02 7.43
C TRP A 468 -17.30 -0.23 6.08
N ALA A 469 -18.10 0.75 5.62
CA ALA A 469 -18.88 0.62 4.40
C ALA A 469 -18.97 1.95 3.65
N GLU A 470 -18.57 1.92 2.38
CA GLU A 470 -18.44 3.11 1.55
C GLU A 470 -19.59 3.25 0.55
N LEU A 471 -20.44 4.26 0.74
CA LEU A 471 -21.43 4.68 -0.24
C LEU A 471 -20.72 5.24 -1.48
N ALA A 472 -20.97 4.64 -2.64
CA ALA A 472 -20.37 5.09 -3.88
C ALA A 472 -20.98 6.40 -4.38
N GLY A 473 -20.14 7.43 -4.51
CA GLY A 473 -20.51 8.72 -5.08
C GLY A 473 -20.70 8.71 -6.59
N GLY A 474 -20.15 7.73 -7.33
CA GLY A 474 -20.20 7.70 -8.79
C GLY A 474 -21.61 7.70 -9.40
N GLY A 475 -22.60 7.16 -8.68
CA GLY A 475 -24.01 7.18 -9.10
C GLY A 475 -24.85 8.32 -8.51
N GLN A 476 -24.26 9.18 -7.67
CA GLN A 476 -24.95 10.29 -7.00
C GLN A 476 -24.85 11.56 -7.87
N VAL A 477 -25.50 11.53 -9.03
CA VAL A 477 -25.29 12.50 -10.11
C VAL A 477 -26.07 13.80 -9.97
N THR A 478 -27.03 13.89 -9.04
CA THR A 478 -27.79 15.11 -8.75
C THR A 478 -27.96 15.34 -7.24
N GLU A 479 -28.30 16.58 -6.85
CA GLU A 479 -28.58 16.92 -5.44
C GLU A 479 -29.73 16.07 -4.86
N GLN A 480 -30.78 15.80 -5.67
CA GLN A 480 -31.96 15.03 -5.24
C GLN A 480 -31.63 13.55 -5.02
N ILE A 481 -30.92 12.90 -5.96
CA ILE A 481 -30.55 11.48 -5.83
C ILE A 481 -29.71 11.26 -4.56
N PHE A 482 -28.75 12.15 -4.31
CA PHE A 482 -27.94 12.10 -3.09
C PHE A 482 -28.78 12.29 -1.82
N ALA A 483 -29.69 13.27 -1.81
CA ALA A 483 -30.55 13.52 -0.66
C ALA A 483 -31.47 12.33 -0.34
N ASP A 484 -32.04 11.70 -1.37
CA ASP A 484 -32.89 10.50 -1.22
C ASP A 484 -32.09 9.33 -0.64
N ARG A 485 -30.85 9.12 -1.12
CA ARG A 485 -29.96 8.08 -0.57
C ARG A 485 -29.58 8.32 0.88
N VAL A 486 -29.32 9.58 1.26
CA VAL A 486 -29.05 9.92 2.67
C VAL A 486 -30.29 9.70 3.54
N ALA A 487 -31.49 10.01 3.05
CA ALA A 487 -32.74 9.75 3.76
C ALA A 487 -33.02 8.25 3.93
N GLU A 488 -32.77 7.46 2.89
CA GLU A 488 -32.86 6.00 2.93
C GLU A 488 -31.88 5.41 3.94
N LEU A 489 -30.61 5.83 3.94
CA LEU A 489 -29.62 5.41 4.94
C LEU A 489 -30.05 5.72 6.37
N LYS A 490 -30.62 6.90 6.63
CA LYS A 490 -31.16 7.25 7.97
C LYS A 490 -32.29 6.33 8.43
N THR A 491 -32.96 5.65 7.50
CA THR A 491 -34.04 4.70 7.81
C THR A 491 -33.49 3.28 8.02
N LEU A 492 -32.47 2.88 7.25
CA LEU A 492 -31.91 1.52 7.26
C LEU A 492 -30.84 1.29 8.33
N LEU A 493 -30.10 2.34 8.72
CA LEU A 493 -29.04 2.25 9.70
C LEU A 493 -29.61 2.10 11.12
N GLU A 494 -29.02 1.18 11.89
CA GLU A 494 -29.27 1.11 13.33
C GLU A 494 -28.78 2.41 14.01
N PRO A 495 -29.39 2.82 15.15
CA PRO A 495 -28.95 3.99 15.89
C PRO A 495 -27.44 3.97 16.20
N GLY A 496 -26.76 5.09 15.91
CA GLY A 496 -25.31 5.26 16.08
C GLY A 496 -24.43 4.63 15.00
N ARG A 497 -24.97 3.93 13.99
CA ARG A 497 -24.17 3.46 12.85
C ARG A 497 -23.89 4.62 11.88
N ALA A 498 -22.68 4.66 11.36
CA ALA A 498 -22.25 5.61 10.35
C ALA A 498 -21.56 4.89 9.18
N VAL A 499 -21.72 5.47 8.00
CA VAL A 499 -21.13 5.00 6.74
C VAL A 499 -20.19 6.06 6.19
N GLN A 500 -19.40 5.70 5.19
CA GLN A 500 -18.44 6.60 4.59
C GLN A 500 -18.83 6.92 3.15
N PHE A 501 -18.28 8.00 2.59
CA PHE A 501 -18.60 8.47 1.26
C PHE A 501 -17.39 8.41 0.33
N ASN A 502 -17.49 7.63 -0.74
CA ASN A 502 -16.46 7.49 -1.76
C ASN A 502 -16.66 8.49 -2.91
N SER A 503 -15.69 9.38 -3.15
CA SER A 503 -15.76 10.39 -4.22
C SER A 503 -14.69 10.18 -5.31
N LEU A 504 -15.02 10.54 -6.55
CA LEU A 504 -14.19 10.37 -7.74
C LEU A 504 -13.51 11.70 -8.10
N PHE A 505 -12.19 11.80 -7.92
CA PHE A 505 -11.43 13.04 -8.17
C PHE A 505 -11.32 13.38 -9.68
N LEU A 506 -11.24 12.38 -10.55
CA LEU A 506 -11.11 12.60 -12.01
C LEU A 506 -12.38 13.08 -12.70
N ASP A 507 -13.55 12.97 -12.05
CA ASP A 507 -14.79 13.51 -12.59
C ASP A 507 -15.00 14.94 -12.05
N PRO A 508 -14.68 16.00 -12.83
CA PRO A 508 -14.76 17.37 -12.33
C PRO A 508 -16.20 17.80 -12.03
N TYR A 509 -17.19 17.21 -12.69
CA TYR A 509 -18.60 17.50 -12.43
C TYR A 509 -19.02 16.93 -11.08
N LEU A 510 -18.79 15.64 -10.86
CA LEU A 510 -19.12 14.98 -9.59
C LEU A 510 -18.29 15.54 -8.43
N TRP A 511 -17.00 15.81 -8.63
CA TRP A 511 -16.16 16.43 -7.61
C TRP A 511 -16.70 17.78 -7.18
N SER A 512 -17.04 18.65 -8.14
CA SER A 512 -17.64 19.97 -7.86
C SER A 512 -18.99 19.86 -7.15
N LEU A 513 -19.80 18.86 -7.50
CA LEU A 513 -21.09 18.60 -6.87
C LEU A 513 -20.93 18.09 -5.42
N GLN A 514 -20.05 17.11 -5.20
CA GLN A 514 -20.00 16.35 -3.95
C GLN A 514 -19.18 17.04 -2.86
N LEU A 515 -17.94 17.43 -3.19
CA LEU A 515 -16.95 17.94 -2.23
C LEU A 515 -16.49 19.37 -2.53
N GLY A 516 -16.51 19.78 -3.81
CA GLY A 516 -15.96 21.06 -4.27
C GLY A 516 -16.92 22.25 -4.14
N GLY A 517 -17.54 22.66 -5.25
CA GLY A 517 -18.33 23.90 -5.31
C GLY A 517 -19.64 23.85 -4.52
N LYS A 518 -20.38 22.73 -4.57
CA LYS A 518 -21.70 22.57 -3.94
C LYS A 518 -21.67 21.95 -2.55
N LYS A 519 -20.59 21.24 -2.23
CA LYS A 519 -20.28 20.71 -0.88
C LYS A 519 -21.43 19.88 -0.27
N LEU A 520 -22.04 19.00 -1.08
CA LEU A 520 -23.20 18.22 -0.64
C LEU A 520 -22.90 17.37 0.59
N VAL A 521 -21.73 16.73 0.64
CA VAL A 521 -21.33 15.86 1.76
C VAL A 521 -21.17 16.68 3.04
N GLN A 522 -20.46 17.81 2.98
CA GLN A 522 -20.26 18.72 4.12
C GLN A 522 -21.60 19.25 4.64
N ARG A 523 -22.51 19.67 3.74
CA ARG A 523 -23.84 20.17 4.12
C ARG A 523 -24.70 19.07 4.74
N ALA A 524 -24.66 17.85 4.21
CA ALA A 524 -25.37 16.71 4.77
C ALA A 524 -24.84 16.37 6.16
N ARG A 525 -23.51 16.34 6.34
CA ARG A 525 -22.88 16.13 7.64
C ARG A 525 -23.27 17.20 8.65
N ALA A 526 -23.21 18.48 8.29
CA ALA A 526 -23.65 19.58 9.15
C ALA A 526 -25.14 19.48 9.53
N ALA A 527 -25.96 18.82 8.70
CA ALA A 527 -27.36 18.50 8.99
C ALA A 527 -27.56 17.20 9.80
N GLY A 528 -26.49 16.57 10.28
CA GLY A 528 -26.51 15.35 11.08
C GLY A 528 -26.69 14.07 10.27
N ALA A 529 -26.29 14.05 8.99
CA ALA A 529 -26.26 12.82 8.21
C ALA A 529 -25.23 11.81 8.78
N PRO A 530 -25.50 10.49 8.68
CA PRO A 530 -24.63 9.45 9.23
C PRO A 530 -23.40 9.18 8.35
N LEU A 531 -22.68 10.24 7.99
CA LEU A 531 -21.44 10.21 7.21
C LEU A 531 -20.29 10.63 8.12
N ASP A 532 -19.34 9.75 8.40
CA ASP A 532 -18.20 10.06 9.29
C ASP A 532 -16.83 9.94 8.61
N GLY A 533 -16.82 9.55 7.33
CA GLY A 533 -15.61 9.46 6.53
C GLY A 533 -15.78 9.80 5.05
N VAL A 534 -14.70 10.24 4.43
CA VAL A 534 -14.58 10.53 3.00
C VAL A 534 -13.37 9.83 2.41
N ILE A 535 -13.57 9.19 1.27
CA ILE A 535 -12.53 8.50 0.51
C ILE A 535 -12.33 9.22 -0.82
N VAL A 536 -11.12 9.73 -1.05
CA VAL A 536 -10.72 10.36 -2.31
C VAL A 536 -10.10 9.29 -3.21
N THR A 537 -10.75 9.04 -4.35
CA THR A 537 -10.35 7.99 -5.30
C THR A 537 -10.11 8.51 -6.71
N ALA A 538 -9.55 7.66 -7.56
CA ALA A 538 -9.19 7.94 -8.94
C ALA A 538 -8.11 9.02 -9.12
N GLY A 539 -7.48 9.52 -8.05
CA GLY A 539 -6.36 10.45 -8.12
C GLY A 539 -6.04 11.01 -6.73
N ILE A 540 -4.85 11.58 -6.58
CA ILE A 540 -4.42 12.25 -5.36
C ILE A 540 -4.40 13.76 -5.63
N PRO A 541 -5.09 14.59 -4.84
CA PRO A 541 -5.01 16.04 -4.97
C PRO A 541 -3.59 16.56 -4.72
N GLU A 542 -3.26 17.71 -5.28
CA GLU A 542 -2.02 18.43 -4.93
C GLU A 542 -1.98 18.75 -3.43
N LEU A 543 -0.77 18.85 -2.85
CA LEU A 543 -0.56 18.93 -1.41
C LEU A 543 -1.37 20.04 -0.72
N ASP A 544 -1.34 21.25 -1.25
CA ASP A 544 -2.06 22.41 -0.71
C ASP A 544 -3.58 22.21 -0.75
N LYS A 545 -4.11 21.65 -1.85
CA LYS A 545 -5.54 21.32 -2.01
C LYS A 545 -5.96 20.19 -1.08
N ALA A 546 -5.09 19.19 -0.88
CA ALA A 546 -5.36 18.08 0.02
C ALA A 546 -5.43 18.55 1.48
N VAL A 547 -4.47 19.37 1.93
CA VAL A 547 -4.47 19.95 3.27
C VAL A 547 -5.72 20.80 3.51
N ALA A 548 -6.06 21.70 2.57
CA ALA A 548 -7.26 22.53 2.68
C ALA A 548 -8.56 21.69 2.72
N LEU A 549 -8.62 20.60 1.94
CA LEU A 549 -9.75 19.67 1.99
C LEU A 549 -9.83 18.96 3.34
N ILE A 550 -8.70 18.53 3.90
CA ILE A 550 -8.64 17.86 5.20
C ILE A 550 -9.14 18.78 6.32
N GLU A 551 -8.66 20.03 6.35
CA GLU A 551 -9.10 21.05 7.30
C GLU A 551 -10.60 21.29 7.20
N GLU A 552 -11.12 21.48 5.98
CA GLU A 552 -12.54 21.74 5.75
C GLU A 552 -13.45 20.56 6.17
N LEU A 553 -13.06 19.33 5.80
CA LEU A 553 -13.81 18.13 6.18
C LEU A 553 -13.81 17.94 7.70
N THR A 554 -12.68 18.19 8.34
CA THR A 554 -12.54 18.12 9.80
C THR A 554 -13.40 19.18 10.49
N GLU A 555 -13.47 20.41 9.97
CA GLU A 555 -14.27 21.50 10.53
C GLU A 555 -15.77 21.15 10.60
N VAL A 556 -16.28 20.45 9.58
CA VAL A 556 -17.68 19.96 9.57
C VAL A 556 -17.88 18.66 10.34
N GLY A 557 -16.82 18.12 10.95
CA GLY A 557 -16.84 16.91 11.77
C GLY A 557 -16.77 15.62 10.99
N ILE A 558 -16.20 15.60 9.78
CA ILE A 558 -15.79 14.37 9.08
C ILE A 558 -14.39 14.06 9.53
N GLU A 559 -14.23 12.94 10.22
CA GLU A 559 -12.95 12.66 10.87
C GLU A 559 -12.07 11.69 10.09
N HIS A 560 -12.68 10.75 9.40
CA HIS A 560 -11.93 9.76 8.66
C HIS A 560 -11.71 10.20 7.22
N ILE A 561 -10.46 10.49 6.88
CA ILE A 561 -10.08 10.87 5.53
C ILE A 561 -9.16 9.80 4.97
N ALA A 562 -9.58 9.22 3.85
CA ALA A 562 -8.83 8.19 3.16
C ALA A 562 -8.44 8.62 1.74
N PHE A 563 -7.24 8.22 1.33
CA PHE A 563 -6.76 8.36 -0.05
C PHE A 563 -6.47 6.98 -0.65
N LYS A 564 -6.77 6.80 -1.93
CA LYS A 564 -6.57 5.53 -2.65
C LYS A 564 -5.45 5.63 -3.70
N PRO A 565 -4.17 5.54 -3.32
CA PRO A 565 -3.05 5.54 -4.26
C PRO A 565 -2.92 4.18 -4.98
N GLY A 566 -2.55 4.21 -6.26
CA GLY A 566 -2.33 3.02 -7.09
C GLY A 566 -0.92 2.90 -7.68
N THR A 567 0.01 3.80 -7.30
CA THR A 567 1.42 3.81 -7.75
C THR A 567 2.35 4.24 -6.62
N VAL A 568 3.64 3.89 -6.70
CA VAL A 568 4.67 4.34 -5.73
C VAL A 568 4.71 5.87 -5.60
N ALA A 569 4.58 6.60 -6.71
CA ALA A 569 4.57 8.06 -6.71
C ALA A 569 3.38 8.62 -5.92
N GLN A 570 2.18 8.05 -6.13
CA GLN A 570 0.98 8.43 -5.39
C GLN A 570 1.05 8.05 -3.91
N ILE A 571 1.66 6.92 -3.56
CA ILE A 571 1.90 6.57 -2.15
C ILE A 571 2.77 7.65 -1.49
N ARG A 572 3.87 8.04 -2.13
CA ARG A 572 4.75 9.11 -1.64
C ARG A 572 4.06 10.49 -1.59
N GLU A 573 3.11 10.76 -2.49
CA GLU A 573 2.26 11.96 -2.40
C GLU A 573 1.40 11.96 -1.13
N VAL A 574 0.75 10.84 -0.81
CA VAL A 574 -0.07 10.74 0.41
C VAL A 574 0.81 10.77 1.66
N VAL A 575 2.02 10.19 1.63
CA VAL A 575 3.00 10.34 2.72
C VAL A 575 3.36 11.81 2.97
N ARG A 576 3.58 12.59 1.90
CA ARG A 576 3.81 14.05 2.04
C ARG A 576 2.59 14.78 2.62
N ILE A 577 1.38 14.37 2.26
CA ILE A 577 0.15 14.90 2.85
C ILE A 577 0.10 14.57 4.33
N ALA A 578 0.33 13.31 4.72
CA ALA A 578 0.32 12.89 6.12
C ALA A 578 1.37 13.61 6.99
N HIS A 579 2.56 13.87 6.45
CA HIS A 579 3.58 14.70 7.11
C HIS A 579 3.15 16.17 7.24
N ALA A 580 2.29 16.69 6.37
CA ALA A 580 1.78 18.06 6.49
C ALA A 580 0.67 18.22 7.54
N VAL A 581 0.03 17.11 7.96
CA VAL A 581 -1.07 17.08 8.94
C VAL A 581 -0.83 16.03 10.04
N GLU A 582 0.32 16.12 10.72
CA GLU A 582 0.77 15.12 11.71
C GLU A 582 -0.19 14.93 12.90
N ASP A 583 -1.03 15.92 13.19
CA ASP A 583 -2.06 15.88 14.24
C ASP A 583 -3.29 15.03 13.85
N ARG A 584 -3.39 14.60 12.59
CA ARG A 584 -4.56 13.87 12.05
C ARG A 584 -4.17 12.53 11.46
N ALA A 585 -5.00 11.52 11.73
CA ALA A 585 -4.83 10.21 11.13
C ALA A 585 -5.27 10.23 9.65
N ILE A 586 -4.42 9.73 8.76
CA ILE A 586 -4.71 9.55 7.34
C ILE A 586 -4.78 8.07 7.02
N ILE A 587 -5.90 7.65 6.45
CA ILE A 587 -6.09 6.26 6.02
C ILE A 587 -5.61 6.14 4.56
N MET A 588 -4.75 5.18 4.28
CA MET A 588 -4.24 4.92 2.94
C MET A 588 -4.78 3.59 2.43
N HIS A 589 -5.60 3.61 1.38
CA HIS A 589 -6.11 2.43 0.70
C HIS A 589 -5.20 2.10 -0.48
N VAL A 590 -4.10 1.36 -0.23
CA VAL A 590 -3.18 0.95 -1.30
C VAL A 590 -3.84 -0.15 -2.13
N GLU A 591 -4.11 0.14 -3.40
CA GLU A 591 -4.79 -0.80 -4.30
C GLU A 591 -3.90 -1.27 -5.45
N GLY A 592 -3.80 -2.58 -5.63
CA GLY A 592 -3.09 -3.19 -6.75
C GLY A 592 -3.92 -3.27 -8.03
N GLY A 593 -3.25 -3.43 -9.16
CA GLY A 593 -3.88 -3.48 -10.48
C GLY A 593 -4.67 -4.76 -10.81
N ARG A 594 -4.80 -5.69 -9.87
CA ARG A 594 -5.70 -6.86 -9.97
C ARG A 594 -7.11 -6.58 -9.42
N ALA A 595 -7.38 -5.34 -9.00
CA ALA A 595 -8.71 -4.89 -8.62
C ALA A 595 -9.72 -4.96 -9.77
N GLY A 596 -11.00 -4.99 -9.42
CA GLY A 596 -12.11 -4.87 -10.37
C GLY A 596 -12.38 -3.42 -10.75
N GLY A 597 -13.09 -3.20 -11.86
CA GLY A 597 -13.30 -1.86 -12.40
C GLY A 597 -12.03 -1.28 -13.00
N HIS A 598 -11.82 0.03 -12.83
CA HIS A 598 -10.60 0.68 -13.31
C HIS A 598 -9.38 0.05 -12.65
N HIS A 599 -8.41 -0.37 -13.46
CA HIS A 599 -7.22 -1.03 -12.94
C HIS A 599 -5.94 -0.30 -13.32
N SER A 600 -4.92 -0.48 -12.49
CA SER A 600 -3.55 -0.09 -12.81
C SER A 600 -2.79 -1.30 -13.38
N TRP A 601 -1.53 -1.10 -13.74
CA TRP A 601 -0.62 -2.18 -14.08
C TRP A 601 0.34 -2.49 -12.93
N GLU A 602 0.22 -1.81 -11.79
CA GLU A 602 1.11 -2.02 -10.64
C GLU A 602 0.68 -3.25 -9.83
N ASP A 603 1.64 -4.04 -9.35
CA ASP A 603 1.36 -5.17 -8.46
C ASP A 603 1.33 -4.71 -7.00
N LEU A 604 0.38 -5.23 -6.21
CA LEU A 604 0.18 -4.81 -4.83
C LEU A 604 1.40 -5.09 -3.95
N ASP A 605 2.03 -6.26 -4.10
CA ASP A 605 3.16 -6.63 -3.26
C ASP A 605 4.39 -5.80 -3.61
N ASP A 606 4.61 -5.52 -4.90
CA ASP A 606 5.70 -4.66 -5.36
C ASP A 606 5.56 -3.23 -4.81
N LEU A 607 4.34 -2.67 -4.83
CA LEU A 607 4.05 -1.35 -4.26
C LEU A 607 4.41 -1.32 -2.78
N LEU A 608 3.94 -2.30 -2.01
CA LEU A 608 4.16 -2.36 -0.56
C LEU A 608 5.63 -2.61 -0.23
N LEU A 609 6.31 -3.57 -0.89
CA LEU A 609 7.72 -3.87 -0.62
C LEU A 609 8.64 -2.65 -0.81
N GLU A 610 8.32 -1.79 -1.78
CA GLU A 610 9.07 -0.56 -2.04
C GLU A 610 8.79 0.53 -0.99
N THR A 611 7.53 0.70 -0.55
CA THR A 611 7.13 1.86 0.27
C THR A 611 6.84 1.57 1.74
N TYR A 612 6.78 0.31 2.17
CA TYR A 612 6.33 -0.06 3.53
C TYR A 612 7.17 0.58 4.64
N ALA A 613 8.49 0.67 4.45
CA ALA A 613 9.37 1.35 5.39
C ALA A 613 9.03 2.84 5.51
N GLU A 614 8.75 3.52 4.39
CA GLU A 614 8.32 4.92 4.37
C GLU A 614 6.98 5.10 5.08
N LEU A 615 6.01 4.23 4.82
CA LEU A 615 4.70 4.25 5.46
C LEU A 615 4.79 4.14 6.98
N ARG A 616 5.60 3.20 7.49
CA ARG A 616 5.73 2.95 8.94
C ARG A 616 6.61 3.96 9.69
N MET A 617 7.25 4.90 8.99
CA MET A 617 7.91 6.05 9.65
C MET A 617 6.89 7.09 10.15
N HIS A 618 5.66 7.11 9.63
CA HIS A 618 4.63 8.07 10.01
C HIS A 618 3.60 7.42 10.93
N SER A 619 3.53 7.88 12.19
CA SER A 619 2.60 7.32 13.18
C SER A 619 1.13 7.61 12.90
N ASN A 620 0.84 8.63 12.10
CA ASN A 620 -0.51 9.04 11.75
C ASN A 620 -1.03 8.38 10.45
N VAL A 621 -0.27 7.47 9.84
CA VAL A 621 -0.70 6.74 8.64
C VAL A 621 -1.26 5.37 9.02
N VAL A 622 -2.52 5.10 8.64
CA VAL A 622 -3.18 3.80 8.75
C VAL A 622 -3.24 3.15 7.37
N VAL A 623 -2.57 2.02 7.19
CA VAL A 623 -2.41 1.37 5.87
C VAL A 623 -3.40 0.24 5.71
N CYS A 624 -4.37 0.43 4.81
CA CYS A 624 -5.28 -0.61 4.35
C CYS A 624 -4.92 -1.04 2.93
N VAL A 625 -5.18 -2.30 2.58
CA VAL A 625 -4.85 -2.85 1.25
C VAL A 625 -6.05 -3.44 0.54
N GLY A 626 -6.03 -3.39 -0.79
CA GLY A 626 -7.06 -3.95 -1.65
C GLY A 626 -6.57 -4.28 -3.06
N GLY A 627 -7.45 -4.90 -3.83
CA GLY A 627 -7.16 -5.31 -5.21
C GLY A 627 -6.69 -6.75 -5.29
N GLY A 628 -7.56 -7.62 -5.79
CA GLY A 628 -7.26 -9.05 -5.95
C GLY A 628 -7.38 -9.91 -4.69
N ILE A 629 -8.00 -9.41 -3.62
CA ILE A 629 -8.24 -10.16 -2.38
C ILE A 629 -9.65 -10.76 -2.42
N GLY A 630 -9.76 -12.06 -2.68
CA GLY A 630 -11.03 -12.79 -2.75
C GLY A 630 -11.28 -13.80 -1.62
N THR A 631 -10.27 -14.09 -0.80
CA THR A 631 -10.30 -15.19 0.18
C THR A 631 -9.91 -14.70 1.58
N PRO A 632 -10.52 -15.22 2.67
CA PRO A 632 -10.17 -14.90 4.05
C PRO A 632 -8.68 -15.12 4.38
N GLU A 633 -8.07 -16.19 3.85
CA GLU A 633 -6.69 -16.57 4.14
C GLU A 633 -5.71 -15.50 3.62
N ARG A 634 -5.93 -15.03 2.39
CA ARG A 634 -5.12 -13.95 1.82
C ARG A 634 -5.29 -12.64 2.58
N ALA A 635 -6.49 -12.33 3.09
CA ALA A 635 -6.69 -11.17 3.94
C ALA A 635 -5.93 -11.30 5.28
N ALA A 636 -5.97 -12.49 5.90
CA ALA A 636 -5.21 -12.78 7.11
C ALA A 636 -3.70 -12.66 6.90
N GLU A 637 -3.17 -13.10 5.75
CA GLU A 637 -1.75 -12.92 5.41
C GLU A 637 -1.30 -11.46 5.40
N TYR A 638 -2.14 -10.56 4.87
CA TYR A 638 -1.86 -9.12 4.86
C TYR A 638 -1.95 -8.50 6.26
N LEU A 639 -3.00 -8.83 7.02
CA LEU A 639 -3.16 -8.30 8.39
C LEU A 639 -2.03 -8.76 9.31
N THR A 640 -1.69 -10.05 9.29
CA THR A 640 -0.60 -10.62 10.11
C THR A 640 0.79 -10.26 9.60
N GLY A 641 0.89 -9.79 8.35
CA GLY A 641 2.15 -9.45 7.70
C GLY A 641 2.92 -10.63 7.14
N THR A 642 2.40 -11.85 7.20
CA THR A 642 3.08 -13.06 6.73
C THR A 642 3.27 -13.09 5.20
N TRP A 643 2.50 -12.29 4.45
CA TRP A 643 2.60 -12.14 3.00
C TRP A 643 4.02 -11.77 2.51
N SER A 644 4.79 -11.01 3.29
CA SER A 644 6.12 -10.50 2.91
C SER A 644 7.23 -11.55 3.05
N THR A 645 7.00 -12.58 3.87
CA THR A 645 8.01 -13.59 4.23
C THR A 645 8.48 -14.42 3.03
N ARG A 646 7.59 -14.67 2.07
CA ARG A 646 7.93 -15.35 0.80
C ARG A 646 8.92 -14.58 -0.06
N TYR A 647 9.05 -13.27 0.15
CA TYR A 647 10.04 -12.40 -0.51
C TYR A 647 11.33 -12.26 0.30
N GLY A 648 11.46 -13.00 1.41
CA GLY A 648 12.62 -12.95 2.30
C GLY A 648 12.66 -11.72 3.21
N TYR A 649 11.55 -11.01 3.38
CA TYR A 649 11.40 -9.87 4.29
C TYR A 649 10.81 -10.31 5.65
N PRO A 650 11.04 -9.54 6.74
CA PRO A 650 10.30 -9.71 7.99
C PRO A 650 8.80 -9.55 7.76
N ALA A 651 7.99 -10.02 8.71
CA ALA A 651 6.54 -9.80 8.65
C ALA A 651 6.24 -8.29 8.53
N MET A 652 5.34 -7.95 7.60
CA MET A 652 4.91 -6.57 7.33
C MET A 652 3.40 -6.42 7.58
N PRO A 653 2.95 -6.35 8.86
CA PRO A 653 1.53 -6.27 9.20
C PRO A 653 0.84 -5.05 8.59
N LEU A 654 -0.43 -5.18 8.26
CA LEU A 654 -1.25 -4.09 7.72
C LEU A 654 -2.47 -3.87 8.59
N ASP A 655 -3.06 -2.67 8.48
CA ASP A 655 -4.04 -2.21 9.45
C ASP A 655 -5.47 -2.57 9.05
N GLY A 656 -5.73 -2.73 7.74
CA GLY A 656 -7.05 -3.13 7.23
C GLY A 656 -7.00 -3.75 5.84
N VAL A 657 -8.08 -4.44 5.46
CA VAL A 657 -8.24 -5.07 4.14
C VAL A 657 -9.60 -4.70 3.56
N LEU A 658 -9.59 -4.10 2.38
CA LEU A 658 -10.81 -3.74 1.66
C LEU A 658 -11.25 -4.83 0.67
N VAL A 659 -12.50 -5.25 0.82
CA VAL A 659 -13.16 -6.28 0.01
C VAL A 659 -14.13 -5.59 -0.96
N GLY A 660 -13.82 -5.68 -2.25
CA GLY A 660 -14.69 -5.20 -3.32
C GLY A 660 -15.40 -6.35 -4.01
N THR A 661 -14.70 -7.01 -4.94
CA THR A 661 -15.26 -8.04 -5.83
C THR A 661 -15.98 -9.17 -5.10
N ALA A 662 -15.45 -9.69 -3.99
CA ALA A 662 -16.09 -10.80 -3.28
C ALA A 662 -17.48 -10.44 -2.72
N ALA A 663 -17.74 -9.14 -2.50
CA ALA A 663 -19.03 -8.65 -2.00
C ALA A 663 -20.07 -8.42 -3.11
N MET A 664 -19.73 -8.58 -4.40
CA MET A 664 -20.65 -8.30 -5.52
C MET A 664 -21.80 -9.31 -5.64
N ALA A 665 -21.63 -10.51 -5.09
CA ALA A 665 -22.60 -11.60 -5.12
C ALA A 665 -23.32 -11.81 -3.77
N THR A 666 -23.21 -10.85 -2.83
CA THR A 666 -23.87 -10.95 -1.53
C THR A 666 -25.39 -10.80 -1.64
N LEU A 667 -26.11 -11.24 -0.61
CA LEU A 667 -27.58 -11.22 -0.58
C LEU A 667 -28.14 -9.80 -0.80
N GLU A 668 -27.58 -8.82 -0.10
CA GLU A 668 -28.05 -7.43 -0.10
C GLU A 668 -27.58 -6.65 -1.34
N ALA A 669 -26.61 -7.16 -2.10
CA ALA A 669 -26.24 -6.57 -3.38
C ALA A 669 -27.41 -6.68 -4.38
N THR A 670 -27.73 -5.58 -5.05
CA THR A 670 -28.82 -5.49 -6.04
C THR A 670 -28.46 -6.06 -7.41
N THR A 671 -27.27 -6.65 -7.54
CA THR A 671 -26.85 -7.44 -8.70
C THR A 671 -27.93 -8.48 -9.02
N THR A 672 -28.31 -8.66 -10.29
CA THR A 672 -29.37 -9.63 -10.63
C THR A 672 -28.93 -11.07 -10.35
N ALA A 673 -29.88 -11.98 -10.14
CA ALA A 673 -29.59 -13.39 -9.85
C ALA A 673 -28.69 -14.03 -10.93
N ASP A 674 -28.97 -13.78 -12.21
CA ASP A 674 -28.17 -14.27 -13.33
C ASP A 674 -26.74 -13.72 -13.29
N VAL A 675 -26.54 -12.45 -12.91
CA VAL A 675 -25.21 -11.85 -12.79
C VAL A 675 -24.47 -12.37 -11.56
N LYS A 676 -25.15 -12.60 -10.43
CA LYS A 676 -24.54 -13.26 -9.26
C LYS A 676 -24.08 -14.67 -9.62
N GLN A 677 -24.88 -15.42 -10.37
CA GLN A 677 -24.49 -16.75 -10.84
C GLN A 677 -23.31 -16.68 -11.82
N LEU A 678 -23.31 -15.71 -12.75
CA LEU A 678 -22.16 -15.48 -13.65
C LEU A 678 -20.87 -15.19 -12.86
N LEU A 679 -20.94 -14.41 -11.79
CA LEU A 679 -19.80 -14.13 -10.91
C LEU A 679 -19.28 -15.41 -10.23
N VAL A 680 -20.18 -16.27 -9.74
CA VAL A 680 -19.83 -17.58 -9.14
C VAL A 680 -19.20 -18.53 -10.16
N ASP A 681 -19.73 -18.56 -11.38
CA ASP A 681 -19.28 -19.48 -12.43
C ASP A 681 -17.97 -19.02 -13.10
N THR A 682 -17.53 -17.79 -12.85
CA THR A 682 -16.32 -17.22 -13.45
C THR A 682 -15.07 -17.67 -12.67
N PRO A 683 -14.13 -18.41 -13.31
CA PRO A 683 -13.00 -19.01 -12.59
C PRO A 683 -11.94 -18.00 -12.16
N GLY A 684 -11.79 -16.88 -12.87
CA GLY A 684 -10.71 -15.91 -12.65
C GLY A 684 -9.34 -16.40 -13.13
N THR A 685 -8.31 -15.58 -12.90
CA THR A 685 -6.92 -15.93 -13.20
C THR A 685 -5.95 -15.19 -12.27
N PRO A 686 -4.89 -15.85 -11.77
CA PRO A 686 -3.79 -15.18 -11.07
C PRO A 686 -2.88 -14.37 -12.01
N ASP A 687 -2.90 -14.68 -13.31
CA ASP A 687 -2.08 -14.03 -14.32
C ASP A 687 -2.67 -12.69 -14.77
N TRP A 688 -1.83 -11.84 -15.37
CA TRP A 688 -2.27 -10.56 -15.91
C TRP A 688 -3.02 -10.75 -17.23
N VAL A 689 -4.24 -10.24 -17.31
CA VAL A 689 -4.99 -10.20 -18.57
C VAL A 689 -4.45 -9.05 -19.43
N ALA A 690 -3.87 -9.36 -20.58
CA ALA A 690 -3.33 -8.34 -21.47
C ALA A 690 -4.43 -7.40 -22.00
N ALA A 691 -4.06 -6.15 -22.28
CA ALA A 691 -5.00 -5.16 -22.79
C ALA A 691 -5.63 -5.62 -24.11
N GLY A 692 -6.96 -5.64 -24.17
CA GLY A 692 -7.69 -6.10 -25.36
C GLY A 692 -7.73 -7.61 -25.54
N SER A 693 -7.40 -8.42 -24.52
CA SER A 693 -7.55 -9.88 -24.54
C SER A 693 -8.54 -10.38 -23.47
N ALA A 694 -8.76 -11.69 -23.44
CA ALA A 694 -9.46 -12.40 -22.37
C ALA A 694 -8.72 -13.68 -21.97
N GLU A 695 -8.76 -13.99 -20.68
CA GLU A 695 -8.19 -15.18 -20.07
C GLU A 695 -8.92 -15.47 -18.74
N GLY A 696 -9.14 -16.75 -18.40
CA GLY A 696 -9.77 -17.12 -17.14
C GLY A 696 -11.20 -16.60 -16.94
N GLY A 697 -11.96 -16.38 -18.02
CA GLY A 697 -13.28 -15.75 -17.96
C GLY A 697 -13.26 -14.25 -17.68
N MET A 698 -12.09 -13.63 -17.69
CA MET A 698 -11.87 -12.20 -17.46
C MET A 698 -11.32 -11.53 -18.72
N ALA A 699 -11.65 -10.26 -18.92
CA ALA A 699 -11.24 -9.45 -20.05
C ALA A 699 -10.68 -8.11 -19.57
N SER A 700 -9.70 -7.56 -20.30
CA SER A 700 -9.24 -6.18 -20.14
C SER A 700 -9.70 -5.35 -21.35
N GLY A 701 -10.50 -4.33 -21.10
CA GLY A 701 -10.99 -3.38 -22.10
C GLY A 701 -10.67 -1.94 -21.72
N ARG A 702 -11.22 -0.96 -22.44
CA ARG A 702 -11.10 0.46 -22.06
C ARG A 702 -12.45 1.08 -21.69
N SER A 703 -12.43 1.94 -20.68
CA SER A 703 -13.56 2.74 -20.24
C SER A 703 -13.84 3.89 -21.20
N GLN A 704 -14.92 4.63 -20.96
CA GLN A 704 -15.26 5.83 -21.72
C GLN A 704 -14.13 6.87 -21.72
N LEU A 705 -13.38 6.96 -20.61
CA LEU A 705 -12.27 7.91 -20.42
C LEU A 705 -10.94 7.40 -20.96
N GLY A 706 -10.91 6.19 -21.54
CA GLY A 706 -9.71 5.57 -22.09
C GLY A 706 -8.81 4.88 -21.06
N ALA A 707 -9.21 4.83 -19.79
CA ALA A 707 -8.55 4.04 -18.75
C ALA A 707 -8.86 2.55 -18.93
N ASP A 708 -7.93 1.67 -18.55
CA ASP A 708 -8.15 0.22 -18.65
C ASP A 708 -9.15 -0.24 -17.56
N ILE A 709 -10.00 -1.21 -17.89
CA ILE A 709 -11.07 -1.73 -17.03
C ILE A 709 -11.16 -3.25 -17.13
N HIS A 710 -11.28 -3.93 -15.98
CA HIS A 710 -11.51 -5.37 -15.91
C HIS A 710 -13.00 -5.69 -16.01
N GLU A 711 -13.33 -6.66 -16.86
CA GLU A 711 -14.69 -7.11 -17.15
C GLU A 711 -14.77 -8.64 -17.21
N ILE A 712 -15.94 -9.23 -16.99
CA ILE A 712 -16.18 -10.65 -17.31
C ILE A 712 -16.19 -10.83 -18.83
N ASP A 713 -15.55 -11.91 -19.36
CA ASP A 713 -15.54 -12.23 -20.79
C ASP A 713 -16.89 -12.79 -21.29
N ASN A 714 -17.86 -11.90 -21.49
CA ASN A 714 -19.16 -12.17 -22.09
C ASN A 714 -19.38 -11.39 -23.40
N THR A 715 -20.59 -11.45 -23.98
CA THR A 715 -20.93 -10.70 -25.20
C THR A 715 -20.71 -9.18 -25.06
N ALA A 716 -20.96 -8.59 -23.88
CA ALA A 716 -20.70 -7.18 -23.63
C ALA A 716 -19.21 -6.84 -23.74
N SER A 717 -18.33 -7.55 -23.04
CA SER A 717 -16.88 -7.27 -23.09
C SER A 717 -16.28 -7.48 -24.49
N ARG A 718 -16.75 -8.50 -25.25
CA ARG A 718 -16.34 -8.73 -26.64
C ARG A 718 -16.74 -7.57 -27.54
N THR A 719 -17.93 -7.02 -27.33
CA THR A 719 -18.39 -5.80 -28.00
C THR A 719 -17.51 -4.61 -27.62
N GLY A 720 -17.20 -4.44 -26.34
CA GLY A 720 -16.29 -3.39 -25.87
C GLY A 720 -14.92 -3.43 -26.55
N ARG A 721 -14.30 -4.62 -26.63
CA ARG A 721 -13.00 -4.80 -27.32
C ARG A 721 -13.08 -4.54 -28.82
N LEU A 722 -14.15 -5.01 -29.48
CA LEU A 722 -14.41 -4.68 -30.89
C LEU A 722 -14.47 -3.16 -31.11
N LEU A 723 -15.16 -2.44 -30.23
CA LEU A 723 -15.24 -0.98 -30.31
C LEU A 723 -13.90 -0.31 -30.03
N ASP A 724 -13.07 -0.86 -29.14
CA ASP A 724 -11.72 -0.36 -28.87
C ASP A 724 -10.77 -0.45 -30.08
N GLU A 725 -10.98 -1.39 -30.99
CA GLU A 725 -10.21 -1.52 -32.24
C GLU A 725 -10.54 -0.46 -33.29
N VAL A 726 -11.76 0.09 -33.28
CA VAL A 726 -12.28 1.00 -34.33
C VAL A 726 -12.53 2.43 -33.83
N ALA A 727 -12.56 2.65 -32.51
CA ALA A 727 -12.86 3.95 -31.92
C ALA A 727 -11.91 5.04 -32.42
N GLY A 728 -12.45 6.20 -32.79
CA GLY A 728 -11.68 7.32 -33.33
C GLY A 728 -11.34 7.22 -34.83
N ASP A 729 -11.64 6.10 -35.50
CA ASP A 729 -11.44 5.93 -36.95
C ASP A 729 -12.78 5.74 -37.68
N ALA A 730 -13.30 6.83 -38.26
CA ALA A 730 -14.55 6.81 -39.01
C ALA A 730 -14.53 5.84 -40.22
N LYS A 731 -13.36 5.60 -40.84
CA LYS A 731 -13.25 4.68 -41.98
C LYS A 731 -13.31 3.23 -41.49
N ALA A 732 -12.63 2.92 -40.40
CA ALA A 732 -12.69 1.59 -39.79
C ALA A 732 -14.11 1.26 -39.31
N VAL A 733 -14.78 2.21 -38.64
CA VAL A 733 -16.19 2.08 -38.23
C VAL A 733 -17.10 1.84 -39.44
N ALA A 734 -16.95 2.61 -40.52
CA ALA A 734 -17.76 2.42 -41.72
C ALA A 734 -17.52 1.06 -42.38
N ALA A 735 -16.26 0.60 -42.44
CA ALA A 735 -15.90 -0.68 -43.03
C ALA A 735 -16.45 -1.89 -42.24
N ARG A 736 -16.56 -1.77 -40.91
CA ARG A 736 -17.06 -2.83 -40.01
C ARG A 736 -18.47 -2.56 -39.47
N ARG A 737 -19.23 -1.66 -40.10
CA ARG A 737 -20.56 -1.23 -39.60
C ARG A 737 -21.49 -2.40 -39.27
N ALA A 738 -21.62 -3.36 -40.18
CA ALA A 738 -22.53 -4.50 -40.00
C ALA A 738 -22.14 -5.38 -38.80
N GLU A 739 -20.83 -5.61 -38.61
CA GLU A 739 -20.28 -6.34 -37.46
C GLU A 739 -20.55 -5.59 -36.15
N ILE A 740 -20.30 -4.28 -36.14
CA ILE A 740 -20.55 -3.42 -34.97
C ILE A 740 -22.04 -3.45 -34.60
N VAL A 741 -22.95 -3.27 -35.56
CA VAL A 741 -24.40 -3.28 -35.30
C VAL A 741 -24.84 -4.64 -34.75
N ALA A 742 -24.36 -5.74 -35.32
CA ALA A 742 -24.65 -7.08 -34.84
C ALA A 742 -24.16 -7.29 -33.39
N ALA A 743 -22.95 -6.83 -33.07
CA ALA A 743 -22.39 -6.91 -31.72
C ALA A 743 -23.20 -6.06 -30.73
N LEU A 744 -23.48 -4.79 -31.05
CA LEU A 744 -24.28 -3.88 -30.22
C LEU A 744 -25.65 -4.49 -29.86
N ASN A 745 -26.33 -5.06 -30.86
CA ASN A 745 -27.65 -5.69 -30.67
C ASN A 745 -27.62 -6.94 -29.78
N GLY A 746 -26.46 -7.55 -29.58
CA GLY A 746 -26.25 -8.62 -28.60
C GLY A 746 -26.02 -8.12 -27.18
N THR A 747 -25.99 -6.81 -26.93
CA THR A 747 -25.73 -6.21 -25.61
C THR A 747 -26.96 -5.49 -25.06
N ALA A 748 -26.88 -5.04 -23.81
CA ALA A 748 -27.90 -4.22 -23.16
C ALA A 748 -28.04 -2.81 -23.78
N LYS A 749 -27.13 -2.41 -24.68
CA LYS A 749 -27.21 -1.14 -25.43
C LYS A 749 -27.20 -1.39 -26.94
N PRO A 750 -28.35 -1.78 -27.52
CA PRO A 750 -28.46 -2.06 -28.94
C PRO A 750 -28.29 -0.79 -29.79
N TYR A 751 -28.07 -0.99 -31.09
CA TYR A 751 -28.19 0.11 -32.04
C TYR A 751 -29.66 0.54 -32.13
N PHE A 752 -29.91 1.85 -32.11
CA PHE A 752 -31.28 2.37 -32.20
C PHE A 752 -31.91 1.99 -33.54
N GLY A 753 -31.11 2.06 -34.62
CA GLY A 753 -31.50 1.83 -36.00
C GLY A 753 -31.18 3.03 -36.89
N ASP A 754 -31.35 2.88 -38.20
CA ASP A 754 -31.14 3.96 -39.17
C ASP A 754 -32.28 4.99 -39.09
N VAL A 755 -32.14 5.95 -38.18
CA VAL A 755 -33.18 6.95 -37.81
C VAL A 755 -33.73 7.73 -39.00
N ALA A 756 -32.90 7.99 -40.02
CA ALA A 756 -33.31 8.69 -41.24
C ALA A 756 -34.29 7.88 -42.11
N GLU A 757 -34.35 6.56 -41.93
CA GLU A 757 -35.25 5.67 -42.67
C GLU A 757 -36.55 5.37 -41.90
N MET A 758 -36.62 5.74 -40.62
CA MET A 758 -37.77 5.51 -39.75
C MET A 758 -38.89 6.52 -39.99
N THR A 759 -40.13 6.07 -39.84
CA THR A 759 -41.29 6.96 -39.69
C THR A 759 -41.34 7.57 -38.28
N TYR A 760 -42.05 8.68 -38.10
CA TYR A 760 -42.20 9.30 -36.78
C TYR A 760 -42.80 8.34 -35.75
N ALA A 761 -43.80 7.53 -36.15
CA ALA A 761 -44.39 6.52 -35.28
C ALA A 761 -43.40 5.40 -34.92
N GLN A 762 -42.60 4.91 -35.89
CA GLN A 762 -41.54 3.92 -35.63
C GLN A 762 -40.47 4.45 -34.66
N TRP A 763 -40.04 5.70 -34.85
CA TRP A 763 -39.03 6.35 -34.00
C TRP A 763 -39.51 6.49 -32.55
N LEU A 764 -40.75 6.94 -32.33
CA LEU A 764 -41.35 7.05 -30.99
C LEU A 764 -41.53 5.68 -30.33
N ARG A 765 -42.06 4.69 -31.07
CA ARG A 765 -42.24 3.32 -30.56
C ARG A 765 -40.92 2.67 -30.19
N ARG A 766 -39.87 2.85 -31.01
CA ARG A 766 -38.52 2.32 -30.74
C ARG A 766 -37.90 2.95 -29.50
N TYR A 767 -38.07 4.26 -29.30
CA TYR A 767 -37.60 4.92 -28.08
C TYR A 767 -38.30 4.36 -26.84
N LEU A 768 -39.62 4.21 -26.89
CA LEU A 768 -40.40 3.65 -25.79
C LEU A 768 -40.01 2.19 -25.49
N GLU A 769 -39.89 1.35 -26.53
CA GLU A 769 -39.44 -0.04 -26.44
C GLU A 769 -38.11 -0.14 -25.71
N LEU A 770 -37.14 0.71 -26.06
CA LEU A 770 -35.81 0.66 -25.44
C LEU A 770 -35.81 1.26 -24.03
N ALA A 771 -36.42 2.43 -23.82
CA ALA A 771 -36.37 3.12 -22.53
C ALA A 771 -37.17 2.40 -21.43
N VAL A 772 -38.37 1.92 -21.75
CA VAL A 772 -39.29 1.28 -20.80
C VAL A 772 -39.19 -0.24 -20.88
N GLY A 773 -39.04 -0.81 -22.08
CA GLY A 773 -39.16 -2.25 -22.33
C GLY A 773 -40.54 -2.61 -22.90
N THR A 774 -40.73 -3.89 -23.25
CA THR A 774 -42.08 -4.42 -23.50
C THR A 774 -42.79 -4.49 -22.15
N PRO A 775 -44.02 -3.95 -21.96
CA PRO A 775 -44.72 -4.11 -20.70
C PRO A 775 -44.81 -5.60 -20.39
N ALA A 776 -44.25 -6.02 -19.26
CA ALA A 776 -44.58 -7.33 -18.72
C ALA A 776 -46.10 -7.35 -18.61
N PRO A 777 -46.80 -8.37 -19.16
CA PRO A 777 -48.18 -8.55 -18.74
C PRO A 777 -48.14 -8.64 -17.23
N ALA A 778 -48.90 -7.79 -16.54
CA ALA A 778 -49.16 -7.93 -15.12
C ALA A 778 -49.90 -9.26 -14.92
N ALA A 779 -49.16 -10.35 -14.97
CA ALA A 779 -49.64 -11.71 -14.83
C ALA A 779 -49.45 -12.12 -13.38
N PHE A 780 -50.15 -11.42 -12.49
CA PHE A 780 -50.57 -11.95 -11.21
C PHE A 780 -51.86 -11.22 -10.82
N ASP A 781 -52.99 -11.92 -10.93
CA ASP A 781 -54.26 -11.47 -10.37
C ASP A 781 -54.17 -11.61 -8.83
N THR A 782 -53.59 -10.60 -8.20
CA THR A 782 -53.77 -10.32 -6.78
C THR A 782 -54.88 -9.28 -6.71
N GLY A 783 -56.04 -9.64 -6.15
CA GLY A 783 -57.25 -8.82 -6.16
C GLY A 783 -57.08 -7.31 -5.90
N SER A 784 -58.07 -6.53 -6.34
CA SER A 784 -58.06 -5.07 -6.57
C SER A 784 -57.20 -4.21 -5.64
N ASP A 785 -57.20 -4.49 -4.34
CA ASP A 785 -56.60 -3.62 -3.33
C ASP A 785 -55.06 -3.78 -3.25
N VAL A 786 -54.53 -4.94 -3.66
CA VAL A 786 -53.07 -5.20 -3.73
C VAL A 786 -52.50 -4.76 -5.07
N ALA A 787 -53.29 -4.87 -6.15
CA ALA A 787 -52.93 -4.35 -7.46
C ALA A 787 -52.83 -2.82 -7.45
N GLU A 788 -53.72 -2.12 -6.74
CA GLU A 788 -53.61 -0.67 -6.52
C GLU A 788 -52.37 -0.32 -5.68
N ALA A 789 -52.09 -1.03 -4.58
CA ALA A 789 -50.89 -0.79 -3.78
C ALA A 789 -49.57 -1.07 -4.55
N ILE A 790 -49.56 -2.06 -5.44
CA ILE A 790 -48.41 -2.35 -6.33
C ILE A 790 -48.28 -1.28 -7.41
N ALA A 791 -49.39 -0.87 -8.04
CA ALA A 791 -49.40 0.22 -9.02
C ALA A 791 -48.98 1.57 -8.40
N GLU A 792 -49.36 1.80 -7.14
CA GLU A 792 -48.97 2.98 -6.36
C GLU A 792 -47.48 2.90 -5.92
N SER A 793 -46.93 1.68 -5.76
CA SER A 793 -45.50 1.45 -5.48
C SER A 793 -44.58 1.52 -6.71
N VAL A 794 -45.11 1.35 -7.93
CA VAL A 794 -44.39 1.47 -9.22
C VAL A 794 -44.90 2.72 -9.94
N ARG A 795 -44.60 3.89 -9.38
CA ARG A 795 -45.21 5.17 -9.78
C ARG A 795 -44.88 5.63 -11.22
N SER A 796 -43.83 5.10 -11.83
CA SER A 796 -43.44 5.44 -13.21
C SER A 796 -42.79 4.23 -13.90
N PRO A 797 -43.14 3.92 -15.16
CA PRO A 797 -42.46 2.89 -15.95
C PRO A 797 -41.10 3.38 -16.50
N TRP A 798 -40.80 4.67 -16.36
CA TRP A 798 -39.53 5.25 -16.79
C TRP A 798 -38.46 5.02 -15.73
N LEU A 799 -37.31 4.49 -16.16
CA LEU A 799 -36.17 4.31 -15.26
C LEU A 799 -35.64 5.64 -14.68
N ASP A 800 -35.81 6.72 -15.44
CA ASP A 800 -35.35 8.06 -15.08
C ASP A 800 -36.27 9.13 -15.70
N GLY A 801 -36.59 10.17 -14.92
CA GLY A 801 -37.46 11.26 -15.39
C GLY A 801 -36.92 11.97 -16.64
N THR A 802 -35.60 12.06 -16.80
CA THR A 802 -35.00 12.68 -18.00
C THR A 802 -35.27 11.88 -19.27
N TRP A 803 -35.50 10.56 -19.18
CA TRP A 803 -35.89 9.75 -20.34
C TRP A 803 -37.34 10.02 -20.75
N ARG A 804 -38.24 10.21 -19.78
CA ARG A 804 -39.62 10.65 -20.01
C ARG A 804 -39.66 12.04 -20.61
N ASP A 805 -38.88 12.97 -20.08
CA ASP A 805 -38.84 14.35 -20.56
C ASP A 805 -38.31 14.43 -22.00
N ARG A 806 -37.27 13.65 -22.33
CA ARG A 806 -36.83 13.48 -23.73
C ARG A 806 -37.93 12.93 -24.63
N PHE A 807 -38.70 11.94 -24.16
CA PHE A 807 -39.83 11.41 -24.92
C PHE A 807 -40.92 12.46 -25.16
N ALA A 808 -41.20 13.31 -24.17
CA ALA A 808 -42.12 14.43 -24.32
C ALA A 808 -41.65 15.43 -25.38
N GLU A 809 -40.35 15.77 -25.39
CA GLU A 809 -39.76 16.62 -26.44
C GLU A 809 -39.87 15.97 -27.83
N MET A 810 -39.70 14.64 -27.92
CA MET A 810 -39.86 13.89 -29.17
C MET A 810 -41.32 13.93 -29.68
N LEU A 811 -42.29 13.77 -28.77
CA LEU A 811 -43.72 13.89 -29.08
C LEU A 811 -44.07 15.29 -29.60
N GLN A 812 -43.69 16.33 -28.86
CA GLN A 812 -43.93 17.73 -29.24
C GLN A 812 -43.23 18.11 -30.54
N ARG A 813 -42.02 17.59 -30.78
CA ARG A 813 -41.32 17.79 -32.06
C ARG A 813 -42.11 17.19 -33.21
N THR A 814 -42.68 16.00 -33.01
CA THR A 814 -43.51 15.32 -34.01
C THR A 814 -44.79 16.12 -34.29
N GLU A 815 -45.47 16.63 -33.26
CA GLU A 815 -46.63 17.53 -33.42
C GLU A 815 -46.26 18.76 -34.24
N SER A 816 -45.17 19.44 -33.87
CA SER A 816 -44.72 20.67 -34.55
C SER A 816 -44.34 20.44 -36.02
N ARG A 817 -43.93 19.22 -36.37
CA ARG A 817 -43.50 18.88 -37.73
C ARG A 817 -44.66 18.48 -38.63
N LEU A 818 -45.59 17.69 -38.11
CA LEU A 818 -46.69 17.11 -38.88
C LEU A 818 -47.92 18.03 -38.93
N HIS A 819 -47.99 19.03 -38.05
CA HIS A 819 -49.04 20.03 -38.12
C HIS A 819 -48.91 20.87 -39.41
N PRO A 820 -50.01 21.13 -40.14
CA PRO A 820 -49.95 21.83 -41.44
C PRO A 820 -49.62 23.33 -41.36
N ALA A 821 -49.42 23.88 -40.16
CA ALA A 821 -49.12 25.29 -39.96
C ALA A 821 -47.62 25.48 -39.69
N ASP A 822 -46.98 26.36 -40.46
CA ASP A 822 -45.53 26.61 -40.39
C ASP A 822 -45.14 27.65 -39.30
N SER A 823 -46.12 28.30 -38.65
CA SER A 823 -45.90 29.31 -37.62
C SER A 823 -47.13 29.52 -36.72
N GLY A 824 -46.92 30.11 -35.54
CA GLY A 824 -47.96 30.35 -34.53
C GLY A 824 -47.98 29.29 -33.43
N ASP A 825 -48.82 29.50 -32.41
CA ASP A 825 -48.95 28.57 -31.28
C ASP A 825 -49.79 27.36 -31.69
N ILE A 826 -49.18 26.17 -31.60
CA ILE A 826 -49.86 24.89 -31.82
C ILE A 826 -50.21 24.32 -30.44
N PRO A 827 -51.51 24.11 -30.11
CA PRO A 827 -51.90 23.46 -28.87
C PRO A 827 -51.35 22.02 -28.81
N THR A 828 -50.55 21.71 -27.80
CA THR A 828 -50.00 20.35 -27.61
C THR A 828 -51.04 19.41 -27.02
N LEU A 829 -51.06 18.16 -27.50
CA LEU A 829 -51.84 17.06 -26.96
C LEU A 829 -51.26 16.54 -25.63
N PHE A 830 -50.02 16.93 -25.27
CA PHE A 830 -49.27 16.39 -24.13
C PHE A 830 -49.10 17.41 -22.99
N ALA A 831 -50.09 18.28 -22.80
CA ALA A 831 -50.11 19.21 -21.66
C ALA A 831 -50.32 18.50 -20.31
N ASP A 832 -50.94 17.32 -20.33
CA ASP A 832 -51.11 16.45 -19.16
C ASP A 832 -49.85 15.59 -18.95
N GLN A 833 -49.17 15.79 -17.81
CA GLN A 833 -47.97 15.05 -17.44
C GLN A 833 -48.27 13.57 -17.16
N ASP A 834 -49.48 13.23 -16.69
CA ASP A 834 -49.85 11.85 -16.38
C ASP A 834 -49.98 10.99 -17.65
N LEU A 835 -50.19 11.62 -18.82
CA LEU A 835 -50.18 10.93 -20.10
C LEU A 835 -48.77 10.47 -20.49
N LEU A 836 -47.72 11.17 -20.08
CA LEU A 836 -46.32 10.81 -20.38
C LEU A 836 -45.89 9.55 -19.62
N GLU A 837 -46.54 9.22 -18.51
CA GLU A 837 -46.35 7.94 -17.81
C GLU A 837 -46.96 6.76 -18.61
N ARG A 838 -47.89 7.03 -19.53
CA ARG A 838 -48.52 6.03 -20.41
C ARG A 838 -48.06 6.21 -21.86
N GLY A 839 -46.75 6.03 -22.07
CA GLY A 839 -46.11 6.35 -23.35
C GLY A 839 -46.74 5.68 -24.59
N ALA A 840 -47.28 4.46 -24.46
CA ALA A 840 -47.97 3.79 -25.57
C ALA A 840 -49.27 4.52 -25.96
N ASP A 841 -50.07 4.93 -24.97
CA ASP A 841 -51.29 5.70 -25.19
C ASP A 841 -50.98 7.07 -25.80
N ALA A 842 -49.88 7.70 -25.35
CA ALA A 842 -49.42 8.97 -25.89
C ALA A 842 -49.08 8.87 -27.40
N ILE A 843 -48.46 7.77 -27.84
CA ILE A 843 -48.18 7.52 -29.26
C ILE A 843 -49.47 7.31 -30.05
N GLU A 844 -50.42 6.53 -29.53
CA GLU A 844 -51.68 6.26 -30.23
C GLU A 844 -52.54 7.53 -30.35
N ILE A 845 -52.54 8.40 -29.33
CA ILE A 845 -53.18 9.73 -29.41
C ILE A 845 -52.51 10.59 -30.48
N LEU A 846 -51.18 10.61 -30.54
CA LEU A 846 -50.44 11.33 -31.58
C LEU A 846 -50.79 10.84 -32.98
N VAL A 847 -50.75 9.52 -33.21
CA VAL A 847 -51.01 8.90 -34.51
C VAL A 847 -52.47 9.11 -34.93
N ALA A 848 -53.41 9.08 -34.00
CA ALA A 848 -54.81 9.37 -34.29
C ALA A 848 -55.02 10.84 -34.74
N ALA A 849 -54.29 11.79 -34.16
CA ALA A 849 -54.33 13.20 -34.53
C ALA A 849 -53.53 13.51 -35.81
N TYR A 850 -52.42 12.82 -36.02
CA TYR A 850 -51.51 12.99 -37.15
C TYR A 850 -51.21 11.63 -37.83
N PRO A 851 -52.14 11.09 -38.65
CA PRO A 851 -51.97 9.76 -39.27
C PRO A 851 -50.74 9.64 -40.18
N ASP A 852 -50.26 10.76 -40.72
CA ASP A 852 -49.04 10.84 -41.53
C ASP A 852 -47.79 10.37 -40.76
N ALA A 853 -47.81 10.36 -39.42
CA ALA A 853 -46.74 9.84 -38.58
C ALA A 853 -46.36 8.38 -38.89
N GLU A 854 -47.30 7.58 -39.43
CA GLU A 854 -47.07 6.18 -39.79
C GLU A 854 -46.39 6.00 -41.16
N THR A 855 -46.37 7.03 -42.00
CA THR A 855 -45.90 6.92 -43.39
C THR A 855 -44.79 7.90 -43.74
N VAL A 856 -44.73 9.06 -43.08
CA VAL A 856 -43.72 10.09 -43.29
C VAL A 856 -42.45 9.75 -42.51
N GLN A 857 -41.33 9.68 -43.23
CA GLN A 857 -40.00 9.50 -42.64
C GLN A 857 -39.53 10.75 -41.89
N LEU A 858 -38.64 10.55 -40.92
CA LEU A 858 -38.05 11.66 -40.16
C LEU A 858 -37.38 12.69 -41.09
N HIS A 859 -37.70 13.96 -40.86
CA HIS A 859 -37.04 15.05 -41.56
C HIS A 859 -35.53 15.07 -41.25
N PRO A 860 -34.63 15.36 -42.22
CA PRO A 860 -33.18 15.33 -41.97
C PRO A 860 -32.69 16.21 -40.81
N ALA A 861 -33.34 17.35 -40.58
CA ALA A 861 -33.05 18.20 -39.42
C ALA A 861 -33.46 17.58 -38.07
N ASP A 862 -34.47 16.70 -38.07
CA ASP A 862 -34.95 16.05 -36.85
C ASP A 862 -34.06 14.86 -36.45
N VAL A 863 -33.32 14.27 -37.39
CA VAL A 863 -32.23 13.31 -37.10
C VAL A 863 -31.13 13.97 -36.26
N SER A 864 -30.74 15.20 -36.65
CA SER A 864 -29.75 16.00 -35.90
C SER A 864 -30.29 16.43 -34.54
N PHE A 865 -31.57 16.83 -34.48
CA PHE A 865 -32.26 17.12 -33.22
C PHE A 865 -32.23 15.92 -32.26
N PHE A 866 -32.60 14.72 -32.73
CA PHE A 866 -32.59 13.51 -31.89
C PHE A 866 -31.20 13.20 -31.35
N THR A 867 -30.18 13.26 -32.21
CA THR A 867 -28.79 13.03 -31.80
C THR A 867 -28.32 14.06 -30.77
N ALA A 868 -28.76 15.32 -30.89
CA ALA A 868 -28.49 16.36 -29.90
C ALA A 868 -29.25 16.13 -28.59
N LEU A 869 -30.51 15.70 -28.66
CA LEU A 869 -31.35 15.38 -27.51
C LEU A 869 -30.77 14.22 -26.68
N CYS A 870 -30.18 13.21 -27.33
CA CYS A 870 -29.46 12.13 -26.66
C CYS A 870 -28.21 12.60 -25.89
N LYS A 871 -27.69 13.81 -26.16
CA LYS A 871 -26.53 14.40 -25.47
C LYS A 871 -26.92 15.35 -24.34
N THR A 872 -28.20 15.68 -24.19
CA THR A 872 -28.68 16.60 -23.16
C THR A 872 -28.37 16.05 -21.76
N PRO A 873 -27.91 16.88 -20.80
CA PRO A 873 -27.62 16.47 -19.43
C PRO A 873 -28.77 15.69 -18.78
N GLY A 874 -28.43 14.69 -17.96
CA GLY A 874 -29.38 13.73 -17.37
C GLY A 874 -28.81 12.32 -17.42
N LYS A 875 -29.67 11.30 -17.29
CA LYS A 875 -29.24 9.91 -17.43
C LYS A 875 -28.92 9.61 -18.91
N PRO A 876 -27.73 9.09 -19.27
CA PRO A 876 -27.42 8.76 -20.66
C PRO A 876 -28.43 7.77 -21.26
N VAL A 877 -28.61 7.81 -22.58
CA VAL A 877 -29.52 6.89 -23.29
C VAL A 877 -29.03 5.43 -23.19
N ASN A 878 -29.97 4.48 -23.21
CA ASN A 878 -29.65 3.04 -23.12
C ASN A 878 -29.49 2.36 -24.48
N PHE A 879 -29.19 3.13 -25.52
CA PHE A 879 -28.95 2.64 -26.87
C PHE A 879 -27.89 3.49 -27.55
N VAL A 880 -27.36 2.99 -28.67
CA VAL A 880 -26.44 3.74 -29.51
C VAL A 880 -27.24 4.46 -30.61
N PRO A 881 -27.33 5.81 -30.61
CA PRO A 881 -28.17 6.52 -31.58
C PRO A 881 -27.57 6.58 -32.98
N VAL A 882 -26.24 6.59 -33.09
CA VAL A 882 -25.49 6.71 -34.35
C VAL A 882 -24.23 5.83 -34.34
N ILE A 883 -23.85 5.30 -35.50
CA ILE A 883 -22.59 4.56 -35.69
C ILE A 883 -21.58 5.49 -36.34
N ASP A 884 -20.76 6.15 -35.52
CA ASP A 884 -19.75 7.12 -35.93
C ASP A 884 -18.40 6.86 -35.23
N ALA A 885 -17.42 7.75 -35.41
CA ALA A 885 -16.12 7.63 -34.77
C ALA A 885 -16.19 7.63 -33.22
N ASP A 886 -17.30 8.12 -32.65
CA ASP A 886 -17.56 8.19 -31.20
C ASP A 886 -18.38 6.98 -30.69
N VAL A 887 -18.61 5.95 -31.51
CA VAL A 887 -19.43 4.77 -31.17
C VAL A 887 -19.07 4.14 -29.81
N ARG A 888 -17.78 4.06 -29.46
CA ARG A 888 -17.35 3.57 -28.14
C ARG A 888 -17.84 4.46 -27.01
N ARG A 889 -17.77 5.78 -27.18
CA ARG A 889 -18.20 6.74 -26.16
C ARG A 889 -19.70 6.61 -25.91
N TRP A 890 -20.49 6.45 -26.97
CA TRP A 890 -21.93 6.21 -26.85
C TRP A 890 -22.24 4.93 -26.09
N TRP A 891 -21.56 3.83 -26.43
CA TRP A 891 -21.83 2.53 -25.83
C TRP A 891 -21.31 2.40 -24.39
N ARG A 892 -20.10 2.90 -24.09
CA ARG A 892 -19.48 2.85 -22.74
C ARG A 892 -20.07 3.86 -21.76
N SER A 893 -20.81 4.86 -22.22
CA SER A 893 -21.40 5.86 -21.32
C SER A 893 -22.49 5.21 -20.47
N ASP A 894 -22.35 5.25 -19.14
CA ASP A 894 -23.34 4.71 -18.18
C ASP A 894 -23.78 3.26 -18.51
N SER A 895 -22.78 2.37 -18.59
CA SER A 895 -22.93 0.95 -18.99
C SER A 895 -22.85 -0.04 -17.82
N LEU A 896 -22.92 0.44 -16.57
CA LEU A 896 -22.70 -0.41 -15.38
C LEU A 896 -23.98 -0.75 -14.62
N TRP A 897 -25.03 0.08 -14.67
CA TRP A 897 -26.25 -0.14 -13.89
C TRP A 897 -27.09 -1.32 -14.39
N GLN A 898 -26.90 -1.74 -15.65
CA GLN A 898 -27.66 -2.81 -16.27
C GLN A 898 -27.43 -4.16 -15.59
N ALA A 899 -26.29 -4.36 -14.92
CA ALA A 899 -26.02 -5.56 -14.11
C ALA A 899 -26.95 -5.70 -12.89
N HIS A 900 -27.72 -4.66 -12.58
CA HIS A 900 -28.67 -4.58 -11.46
C HIS A 900 -30.14 -4.52 -11.94
N ASP A 901 -30.38 -4.61 -13.25
CA ASP A 901 -31.72 -4.54 -13.83
C ASP A 901 -32.12 -5.89 -14.44
N PRO A 902 -33.23 -6.52 -13.97
CA PRO A 902 -33.65 -7.85 -14.42
C PRO A 902 -34.13 -7.89 -15.89
N ARG A 903 -34.25 -6.74 -16.57
CA ARG A 903 -34.58 -6.68 -18.01
C ARG A 903 -33.48 -7.24 -18.91
N TYR A 904 -32.24 -7.32 -18.43
CA TYR A 904 -31.10 -7.77 -19.22
C TYR A 904 -30.55 -9.09 -18.70
N SER A 905 -30.07 -9.95 -19.60
CA SER A 905 -29.36 -11.17 -19.20
C SER A 905 -27.92 -10.87 -18.81
N ALA A 906 -27.31 -11.77 -18.02
CA ALA A 906 -25.92 -11.61 -17.59
C ALA A 906 -24.88 -11.59 -18.74
N ASP A 907 -25.23 -12.15 -19.91
CA ASP A 907 -24.35 -12.11 -21.10
C ASP A 907 -24.34 -10.73 -21.78
N GLN A 908 -25.42 -9.97 -21.64
CA GLN A 908 -25.63 -8.69 -22.33
C GLN A 908 -25.00 -7.48 -21.62
N VAL A 909 -24.62 -7.63 -20.35
CA VAL A 909 -24.27 -6.51 -19.46
C VAL A 909 -22.78 -6.46 -19.15
N CYS A 910 -22.26 -5.27 -18.87
CA CYS A 910 -20.89 -5.11 -18.38
C CYS A 910 -20.85 -5.43 -16.87
N VAL A 911 -20.02 -6.40 -16.47
CA VAL A 911 -19.78 -6.77 -15.07
C VAL A 911 -18.29 -6.64 -14.80
N ILE A 912 -17.90 -5.95 -13.73
CA ILE A 912 -16.53 -5.45 -13.52
C ILE A 912 -15.80 -6.03 -12.28
N PRO A 913 -15.67 -7.36 -12.13
CA PRO A 913 -14.95 -7.95 -11.00
C PRO A 913 -13.42 -7.87 -11.20
N GLY A 914 -12.66 -8.09 -10.13
CA GLY A 914 -11.20 -8.24 -10.18
C GLY A 914 -10.79 -9.63 -10.62
N THR A 915 -9.66 -9.74 -11.33
CA THR A 915 -9.24 -10.97 -12.02
C THR A 915 -8.96 -12.14 -11.07
N VAL A 916 -8.38 -11.85 -9.91
CA VAL A 916 -8.06 -12.84 -8.88
C VAL A 916 -9.24 -13.04 -7.92
N ALA A 917 -9.88 -11.94 -7.52
CA ALA A 917 -10.87 -11.96 -6.45
C ALA A 917 -12.19 -12.66 -6.85
N VAL A 918 -12.52 -12.72 -8.15
CA VAL A 918 -13.72 -13.42 -8.65
C VAL A 918 -13.69 -14.92 -8.30
N ALA A 919 -12.50 -15.53 -8.31
CA ALA A 919 -12.31 -16.94 -7.92
C ALA A 919 -12.68 -17.23 -6.46
N GLY A 920 -12.71 -16.19 -5.61
CA GLY A 920 -13.13 -16.29 -4.21
C GLY A 920 -14.64 -16.28 -4.01
N ILE A 921 -15.43 -15.99 -5.06
CA ILE A 921 -16.89 -15.98 -5.03
C ILE A 921 -17.39 -17.41 -5.27
N THR A 922 -17.66 -18.15 -4.20
CA THR A 922 -18.06 -19.57 -4.30
C THR A 922 -19.55 -19.80 -4.08
N ARG A 923 -20.27 -18.79 -3.58
CA ARG A 923 -21.71 -18.86 -3.27
C ARG A 923 -22.36 -17.51 -3.59
N ALA A 924 -23.48 -17.55 -4.30
CA ALA A 924 -24.36 -16.40 -4.46
C ALA A 924 -25.24 -16.23 -3.20
N ASP A 925 -25.64 -15.00 -2.94
CA ASP A 925 -26.57 -14.63 -1.86
C ASP A 925 -26.05 -15.00 -0.44
N GLU A 926 -24.73 -14.95 -0.23
CA GLU A 926 -24.16 -14.89 1.13
C GLU A 926 -24.43 -13.50 1.73
N PRO A 927 -25.03 -13.37 2.93
CA PRO A 927 -25.19 -12.08 3.58
C PRO A 927 -23.85 -11.34 3.71
N VAL A 928 -23.84 -10.04 3.43
CA VAL A 928 -22.59 -9.25 3.46
C VAL A 928 -21.91 -9.28 4.84
N GLY A 929 -22.69 -9.31 5.92
CA GLY A 929 -22.14 -9.47 7.28
C GLY A 929 -21.44 -10.81 7.49
N GLU A 930 -22.04 -11.93 7.04
CA GLU A 930 -21.44 -13.28 7.13
C GLU A 930 -20.11 -13.33 6.35
N LEU A 931 -20.08 -12.76 5.14
CA LEU A 931 -18.89 -12.68 4.31
C LEU A 931 -17.75 -11.93 5.02
N LEU A 932 -18.02 -10.73 5.54
CA LEU A 932 -16.97 -9.89 6.13
C LEU A 932 -16.53 -10.41 7.50
N ASP A 933 -17.44 -10.94 8.32
CA ASP A 933 -17.11 -11.63 9.58
C ASP A 933 -16.21 -12.85 9.30
N ARG A 934 -16.47 -13.62 8.23
CA ARG A 934 -15.62 -14.77 7.83
C ARG A 934 -14.19 -14.35 7.52
N PHE A 935 -13.99 -13.18 6.90
CA PHE A 935 -12.66 -12.64 6.62
C PHE A 935 -11.93 -12.23 7.91
N GLU A 936 -12.61 -11.58 8.86
CA GLU A 936 -12.01 -11.20 10.14
C GLU A 936 -11.71 -12.44 11.01
N GLN A 937 -12.60 -13.44 10.97
CA GLN A 937 -12.42 -14.67 11.74
C GLN A 937 -11.15 -15.40 11.33
N ALA A 938 -10.82 -15.48 10.03
CA ALA A 938 -9.60 -16.13 9.58
C ALA A 938 -8.32 -15.47 10.13
N ALA A 939 -8.28 -14.14 10.23
CA ALA A 939 -7.18 -13.42 10.85
C ALA A 939 -7.11 -13.67 12.36
N THR A 940 -8.26 -13.67 13.03
CA THR A 940 -8.39 -13.97 14.46
C THR A 940 -7.91 -15.38 14.77
N ASP A 941 -8.32 -16.36 13.98
CA ASP A 941 -7.94 -17.77 14.12
C ASP A 941 -6.44 -17.96 13.88
N ALA A 942 -5.86 -17.29 12.88
CA ALA A 942 -4.42 -17.32 12.64
C ALA A 942 -3.62 -16.79 13.85
N LEU A 943 -4.10 -15.70 14.48
CA LEU A 943 -3.48 -15.15 15.68
C LEU A 943 -3.56 -16.12 16.87
N LEU A 944 -4.72 -16.71 17.12
CA LEU A 944 -4.90 -17.68 18.20
C LEU A 944 -4.06 -18.95 17.98
N GLN A 945 -3.99 -19.44 16.74
CA GLN A 945 -3.15 -20.59 16.37
C GLN A 945 -1.65 -20.32 16.52
N SER A 946 -1.22 -19.06 16.35
CA SER A 946 0.16 -18.64 16.61
C SER A 946 0.52 -18.56 18.10
N GLY A 947 -0.44 -18.81 19.00
CA GLY A 947 -0.25 -18.78 20.46
C GLY A 947 -0.57 -17.43 21.11
N SER A 948 -1.15 -16.48 20.38
CA SER A 948 -1.56 -15.18 20.94
C SER A 948 -2.75 -15.36 21.90
N ILE A 949 -2.73 -14.66 23.04
CA ILE A 949 -3.81 -14.71 24.05
C ILE A 949 -4.74 -13.52 23.84
N ALA A 950 -6.05 -13.75 23.81
CA ALA A 950 -7.02 -12.68 23.71
C ALA A 950 -7.18 -11.96 25.06
N HIS A 951 -6.98 -10.63 25.07
CA HIS A 951 -7.16 -9.81 26.26
C HIS A 951 -8.51 -9.09 26.24
N PRO A 952 -9.20 -8.96 27.39
CA PRO A 952 -10.49 -8.27 27.45
C PRO A 952 -10.31 -6.76 27.28
N VAL A 953 -11.15 -6.14 26.45
CA VAL A 953 -11.21 -4.69 26.20
C VAL A 953 -12.65 -4.19 26.30
N PRO A 954 -12.90 -2.93 26.72
CA PRO A 954 -14.26 -2.42 26.90
C PRO A 954 -14.98 -2.13 25.57
N ALA A 955 -14.24 -1.82 24.52
CA ALA A 955 -14.72 -1.59 23.15
C ALA A 955 -13.55 -1.73 22.16
N ARG A 956 -13.83 -1.70 20.84
CA ARG A 956 -12.75 -1.68 19.82
C ARG A 956 -11.97 -0.36 19.83
N ARG A 957 -12.64 0.73 20.19
CA ARG A 957 -12.04 2.04 20.42
C ARG A 957 -12.31 2.49 21.84
N TYR A 958 -11.24 2.81 22.57
CA TYR A 958 -11.29 3.35 23.92
C TYR A 958 -9.99 4.11 24.21
N ALA A 959 -10.05 5.05 25.15
CA ALA A 959 -8.88 5.70 25.73
C ALA A 959 -8.52 5.01 27.05
N GLU A 960 -7.22 4.77 27.27
CA GLU A 960 -6.72 4.29 28.56
C GLU A 960 -6.73 5.43 29.58
N ILE A 961 -7.27 5.17 30.78
CA ILE A 961 -7.40 6.16 31.86
C ILE A 961 -6.66 5.63 33.09
N GLY A 962 -5.53 6.25 33.46
CA GLY A 962 -4.74 5.93 34.67
C GLY A 962 -3.64 4.87 34.49
N ASP A 963 -2.83 4.64 35.54
CA ASP A 963 -1.76 3.63 35.57
C ASP A 963 -2.35 2.21 35.69
N GLU A 964 -2.22 1.44 34.62
CA GLU A 964 -2.22 -0.03 34.35
C GLU A 964 -2.90 -1.07 35.29
N SER A 965 -3.41 -0.75 36.48
CA SER A 965 -3.95 -1.74 37.44
C SER A 965 -5.46 -1.67 37.68
N ALA A 966 -6.18 -0.79 37.00
CA ALA A 966 -7.64 -0.73 37.12
C ALA A 966 -8.27 -1.53 35.99
N THR A 967 -8.82 -2.69 36.32
CA THR A 967 -9.81 -3.43 35.51
C THR A 967 -11.12 -2.64 35.28
N ASP A 968 -11.14 -1.34 35.59
CA ASP A 968 -12.25 -0.39 35.52
C ASP A 968 -12.00 0.67 34.42
N VAL A 969 -11.45 0.29 33.26
CA VAL A 969 -11.52 1.16 32.07
C VAL A 969 -12.93 1.05 31.50
N GLY A 970 -13.86 1.73 32.16
CA GLY A 970 -15.31 1.70 31.94
C GLY A 970 -15.82 2.67 30.88
N ALA A 971 -17.03 3.18 31.07
CA ALA A 971 -17.72 4.06 30.12
C ALA A 971 -16.97 5.37 29.83
N LEU A 972 -16.08 5.79 30.73
CA LEU A 972 -15.27 7.01 30.59
C LEU A 972 -14.26 6.94 29.44
N GLY A 973 -13.55 5.81 29.30
CA GLY A 973 -12.54 5.63 28.24
C GLY A 973 -13.18 5.62 26.86
N ILE A 974 -14.39 5.05 26.76
CA ILE A 974 -15.19 5.08 25.53
C ILE A 974 -15.65 6.51 25.24
N ALA A 975 -16.22 7.22 26.23
CA ALA A 975 -16.72 8.57 26.06
C ALA A 975 -15.62 9.61 25.73
N LEU A 976 -14.40 9.41 26.23
CA LEU A 976 -13.23 10.21 25.88
C LEU A 976 -12.72 9.93 24.47
N ALA A 977 -12.86 8.68 23.98
CA ALA A 977 -12.37 8.31 22.67
C ALA A 977 -13.39 8.64 21.58
N SER A 978 -14.70 8.58 21.80
CA SER A 978 -15.68 8.78 20.72
C SER A 978 -15.69 10.25 20.22
N PRO A 979 -15.40 10.55 18.95
CA PRO A 979 -15.52 11.89 18.38
C PRO A 979 -16.95 12.36 18.21
N ASP A 980 -17.89 11.43 18.14
CA ASP A 980 -19.27 11.63 17.72
C ASP A 980 -20.23 11.01 18.72
N VAL A 981 -21.42 11.62 18.79
CA VAL A 981 -22.56 11.11 19.56
C VAL A 981 -23.82 11.12 18.69
N ASP A 982 -24.66 10.11 18.86
CA ASP A 982 -26.03 10.16 18.32
C ASP A 982 -26.90 11.02 19.25
N TRP A 983 -27.19 12.24 18.80
CA TRP A 983 -28.06 13.18 19.48
C TRP A 983 -29.43 13.24 18.77
N ALA A 984 -30.39 12.47 19.27
CA ALA A 984 -31.76 12.43 18.75
C ALA A 984 -31.85 12.07 17.25
N GLY A 985 -31.12 11.05 16.83
CA GLY A 985 -31.09 10.56 15.45
C GLY A 985 -30.22 11.41 14.51
N ARG A 986 -29.32 12.21 15.09
CA ARG A 986 -28.37 13.06 14.36
C ARG A 986 -26.99 12.79 14.89
N ILE A 987 -26.05 12.53 13.99
CA ILE A 987 -24.64 12.48 14.40
C ILE A 987 -24.17 13.90 14.66
N ALA A 988 -23.67 14.14 15.86
CA ALA A 988 -23.13 15.42 16.29
C ALA A 988 -21.75 15.20 16.92
N PRO A 989 -20.82 16.17 16.80
CA PRO A 989 -19.54 16.08 17.49
C PRO A 989 -19.72 15.93 19.00
N ASN A 990 -18.94 15.05 19.60
CA ASN A 990 -18.98 14.75 21.02
C ASN A 990 -18.71 16.03 21.85
N PRO A 991 -19.63 16.39 22.77
CA PRO A 991 -19.44 17.53 23.66
C PRO A 991 -18.13 17.52 24.45
N VAL A 992 -17.61 16.33 24.79
CA VAL A 992 -16.33 16.16 25.50
C VAL A 992 -15.17 16.72 24.66
N HIS A 993 -15.12 16.37 23.37
CA HIS A 993 -14.08 16.85 22.44
C HIS A 993 -14.23 18.34 22.10
N ARG A 994 -15.42 18.92 22.27
CA ARG A 994 -15.63 20.37 22.11
C ARG A 994 -15.08 21.18 23.28
N LEU A 995 -14.97 20.58 24.46
CA LEU A 995 -14.42 21.25 25.65
C LEU A 995 -12.90 21.23 25.65
N GLY A 996 -12.29 20.16 25.10
CA GLY A 996 -10.86 19.99 24.96
C GLY A 996 -10.53 18.63 24.36
N THR A 997 -9.29 18.45 23.88
CA THR A 997 -8.79 17.16 23.42
C THR A 997 -8.71 16.17 24.59
N PRO A 998 -8.75 14.85 24.34
CA PRO A 998 -8.73 13.85 25.40
C PRO A 998 -7.55 14.01 26.40
N GLU A 999 -6.39 14.47 25.94
CA GLU A 999 -5.18 14.67 26.75
C GLU A 999 -5.31 15.86 27.73
N GLN A 1000 -6.26 16.76 27.49
CA GLN A 1000 -6.55 17.89 28.37
C GLN A 1000 -7.44 17.48 29.55
N TRP A 1001 -7.99 16.26 29.56
CA TRP A 1001 -8.77 15.73 30.68
C TRP A 1001 -7.85 15.04 31.69
N THR A 1002 -7.93 15.47 32.95
CA THR A 1002 -7.04 15.00 34.02
C THR A 1002 -7.78 14.17 35.06
N HIS A 1003 -7.13 13.14 35.59
CA HIS A 1003 -7.74 12.27 36.60
C HIS A 1003 -7.92 12.99 37.94
N THR A 1004 -9.06 12.78 38.58
CA THR A 1004 -9.34 13.32 39.92
C THR A 1004 -9.03 12.30 41.01
N SER A 1005 -8.81 12.76 42.24
CA SER A 1005 -8.52 11.88 43.39
C SER A 1005 -9.73 11.06 43.87
N VAL A 1006 -10.93 11.34 43.35
CA VAL A 1006 -12.21 10.72 43.76
C VAL A 1006 -12.80 9.79 42.70
N GLY A 1007 -12.08 9.52 41.61
CA GLY A 1007 -12.57 8.79 40.45
C GLY A 1007 -13.28 9.71 39.46
N GLY A 1008 -12.96 9.57 38.17
CA GLY A 1008 -13.45 10.46 37.10
C GLY A 1008 -12.43 11.52 36.67
N LEU A 1009 -12.78 12.25 35.62
CA LEU A 1009 -11.91 13.18 34.91
C LEU A 1009 -12.41 14.63 35.08
N VAL A 1010 -11.49 15.59 35.05
CA VAL A 1010 -11.80 17.02 35.04
C VAL A 1010 -11.04 17.69 33.90
N HIS A 1011 -11.72 18.58 33.17
CA HIS A 1011 -11.11 19.48 32.21
C HIS A 1011 -10.69 20.78 32.94
N PRO A 1012 -9.39 21.03 33.17
CA PRO A 1012 -8.94 22.09 34.07
C PRO A 1012 -9.36 23.50 33.65
N GLU A 1013 -9.44 23.77 32.34
CA GLU A 1013 -9.75 25.12 31.84
C GLU A 1013 -11.23 25.50 32.02
N THR A 1014 -12.14 24.53 31.87
CA THR A 1014 -13.59 24.77 31.93
C THR A 1014 -14.20 24.35 33.27
N GLY A 1015 -13.49 23.57 34.08
CA GLY A 1015 -14.00 22.95 35.30
C GLY A 1015 -15.06 21.87 35.06
N ALA A 1016 -15.24 21.44 33.80
CA ALA A 1016 -16.17 20.37 33.46
C ALA A 1016 -15.66 19.03 34.01
N THR A 1017 -16.56 18.18 34.50
CA THR A 1017 -16.22 16.87 35.05
C THR A 1017 -16.88 15.76 34.24
N LEU A 1018 -16.15 14.66 34.03
CA LEU A 1018 -16.65 13.43 33.41
C LEU A 1018 -16.54 12.29 34.43
N THR A 1019 -17.67 11.80 34.94
CA THR A 1019 -17.72 10.79 36.00
C THR A 1019 -18.50 9.56 35.57
N GLU A 1020 -18.10 8.37 36.02
CA GLU A 1020 -18.86 7.15 35.77
C GLU A 1020 -19.97 7.01 36.81
N THR A 1021 -21.18 6.72 36.36
CA THR A 1021 -22.32 6.45 37.24
C THR A 1021 -22.32 4.98 37.70
N ASP A 1022 -23.05 4.69 38.78
CA ASP A 1022 -23.25 3.31 39.27
C ASP A 1022 -23.88 2.37 38.23
N SER A 1023 -24.47 2.91 37.15
CA SER A 1023 -25.05 2.18 36.03
C SER A 1023 -24.06 1.91 34.88
N GLY A 1024 -22.78 2.27 35.03
CA GLY A 1024 -21.76 2.14 33.98
C GLY A 1024 -21.97 3.11 32.82
N GLN A 1025 -22.37 4.34 33.11
CA GLN A 1025 -22.59 5.41 32.13
C GLN A 1025 -21.63 6.56 32.40
N ALA A 1026 -21.22 7.27 31.35
CA ALA A 1026 -20.44 8.49 31.51
C ALA A 1026 -21.38 9.70 31.68
N GLU A 1027 -21.18 10.47 32.74
CA GLU A 1027 -21.89 11.72 33.03
C GLU A 1027 -20.94 12.90 32.82
N LEU A 1028 -21.27 13.79 31.88
CA LEU A 1028 -20.57 15.05 31.65
C LEU A 1028 -21.31 16.19 32.36
N ALA A 1029 -20.69 16.77 33.38
CA ALA A 1029 -21.20 17.98 34.04
C ALA A 1029 -20.39 19.20 33.62
N VAL A 1030 -21.08 20.23 33.12
CA VAL A 1030 -20.47 21.51 32.69
C VAL A 1030 -21.03 22.63 33.54
N ALA A 1031 -20.16 23.43 34.16
CA ALA A 1031 -20.57 24.58 34.95
C ALA A 1031 -21.07 25.70 34.02
N VAL A 1032 -22.38 25.95 34.02
CA VAL A 1032 -22.98 27.06 33.28
C VAL A 1032 -23.05 28.28 34.19
N ALA A 1033 -22.41 29.40 33.82
CA ALA A 1033 -22.52 30.64 34.56
C ALA A 1033 -23.99 31.10 34.64
N PRO A 1034 -24.48 31.59 35.80
CA PRO A 1034 -25.86 32.04 35.93
C PRO A 1034 -26.06 33.32 35.10
N GLY A 1035 -26.67 33.19 33.91
CA GLY A 1035 -27.07 34.31 33.05
C GLY A 1035 -26.70 34.22 31.57
N ALA A 1036 -26.23 33.07 31.07
CA ALA A 1036 -26.03 32.82 29.64
C ALA A 1036 -27.30 32.32 28.93
#